data_AF-A0A7Y3I3J7-F1
#
_entry.id   AF-A0A7Y3I3J7-F1
#
_cell.length_a   1.000
_cell.length_b   1.000
_cell.length_c   1.000
_cell.angle_alpha   90.00
_cell.angle_beta   90.00
_cell.angle_gamma   90.00
#
_symmetry.space_group_name_H-M   'P 1'
#
loop_
_entity.id
_entity.type
_entity.pdbx_description
1 polymer ?
#
loop_
_entity_poly.entity_id
_entity_poly.type
_entity_poly.pdbx_seq_one_letter_code
_entity_poly.pdbx_strand_id
1 'polypeptide(L)'
;MRNILATILTILLLSPAAFGGSCPGDVNGDGFVGFDDLLPVLADWGECAGCPADLDGDGFVGFPDLLAVLADWGCEPADPESVLTGVVINAWTGAPVVGALVSVDGESFVTGDDGVYSAMLDPGGYAVTFSAMHYGTVEESVVLFPDLTVVLNVALTPVAPVVVTIATSGDAEPDGMVEATAQVVVLDGSTVEGFEWMQTGGADAAVGATDDETLLITLPPRADFKAELFHILVEPPIGPDDLPPTIPPHEGEFFGGLQNRFQVVGLNPFSLEEAGLVSFRVDVTTSSGVYCGEGSVHSALPWQPTASLRNVPVGVPVLLQGREQASYAWSLALPGGSSATLTDAGTRNPEFIPDAPGLYRLTVDDLASGSPAVIDVFAGTWRGIVIGEDADGHPVSPESCVSCHSLLSVDQFTPWAKTGHAEIFTTNLNNSPYWGPQCFSCHSVGYDPAVANGGIDDTVDFLDFLGAGLIGNPSPDNWSTMLDEFATTAQLANVQCENCHGPQSAGAGASNPAHTQHDPRVSLSSDVCATCHGEPLRHARFQQWQLSGHANYELAIDEGESGSCSRCHTANGFLAWLPVLLGDVPGDPTGSIDVTWGIDDVHPQTCVTCHDPHNPGSTSGIDTDATVRVSGNTPELIAGFTAYGVGRGAICMTCHNSRRGLRNDETFAEHFGTSEATRAPHGSAQTDMVMGENAYLVPTGFRGPHSFVTDTCVACHMEATPPPDVLAYNEGGTNHTFFASPDICASCHDEGVTAEFIQDGVQSTLDVLQSVIEVAMLDLIAEQIAAGNFIDLNGAGVITDVALVSDLEFGGTRGRQAITVTFTDDTTLGPFRVTDVDVVETASSTVIGILYDFADAELIKAGWNWGLVNSDGSLGVHNPSFAYASLVSAIEALAPGAAPLAPPWVQTTWSPTVGPRP
;
A
#
# COMPACT_ATOMS: atom_id res chain seq x y z
N MET A 1 -24.58 -48.40 31.04
CA MET A 1 -25.37 -49.47 31.70
C MET A 1 -25.68 -49.05 33.12
N ARG A 2 -26.98 -48.89 33.44
CA ARG A 2 -27.68 -49.01 34.73
C ARG A 2 -27.12 -48.43 36.06
N ASN A 3 -27.83 -47.41 36.50
CA ASN A 3 -28.26 -47.00 37.85
C ASN A 3 -28.33 -48.05 39.01
N ILE A 4 -27.81 -47.62 40.19
CA ILE A 4 -28.49 -47.42 41.50
C ILE A 4 -28.52 -48.55 42.59
N LEU A 5 -28.24 -48.11 43.85
CA LEU A 5 -28.56 -48.63 45.22
C LEU A 5 -27.79 -49.88 45.72
N ALA A 6 -27.34 -50.05 46.98
CA ALA A 6 -27.38 -49.38 48.30
C ALA A 6 -26.42 -50.20 49.22
N THR A 7 -25.84 -49.79 50.37
CA THR A 7 -26.40 -49.34 51.67
C THR A 7 -25.15 -49.19 52.59
N ILE A 8 -24.77 -48.01 53.14
CA ILE A 8 -25.19 -47.38 54.42
C ILE A 8 -25.00 -48.28 55.68
N LEU A 9 -24.17 -47.86 56.65
CA LEU A 9 -24.58 -47.37 58.00
C LEU A 9 -23.45 -47.44 59.09
N THR A 10 -23.10 -46.26 59.65
CA THR A 10 -22.69 -45.93 61.06
C THR A 10 -21.41 -46.47 61.70
N ILE A 11 -20.57 -45.57 62.26
CA ILE A 11 -20.60 -45.00 63.64
C ILE A 11 -19.56 -43.84 63.66
N LEU A 12 -20.00 -42.58 63.73
CA LEU A 12 -20.05 -41.70 64.92
C LEU A 12 -18.69 -41.20 65.46
N LEU A 13 -18.62 -39.86 65.51
CA LEU A 13 -17.94 -38.99 66.48
C LEU A 13 -16.41 -38.87 66.38
N LEU A 14 -15.96 -37.71 65.91
CA LEU A 14 -14.95 -36.87 66.58
C LEU A 14 -15.05 -35.43 66.04
N SER A 15 -15.50 -34.54 66.94
CA SER A 15 -15.38 -33.07 67.02
C SER A 15 -15.77 -32.19 65.81
N PRO A 16 -16.60 -31.15 66.00
CA PRO A 16 -16.47 -29.97 65.17
C PRO A 16 -15.12 -29.33 65.53
N ALA A 17 -14.16 -29.40 64.61
CA ALA A 17 -13.04 -28.47 64.67
C ALA A 17 -13.64 -27.07 64.47
N ALA A 18 -13.28 -26.16 65.37
CA ALA A 18 -13.74 -24.79 65.37
C ALA A 18 -13.50 -24.16 63.99
N PHE A 19 -14.57 -23.69 63.34
CA PHE A 19 -14.48 -22.81 62.19
C PHE A 19 -13.80 -21.52 62.65
N GLY A 20 -12.57 -21.32 62.19
CA GLY A 20 -11.74 -20.17 62.49
C GLY A 20 -12.13 -19.00 61.60
N GLY A 21 -13.15 -18.27 62.03
CA GLY A 21 -13.62 -17.04 61.40
C GLY A 21 -14.91 -16.61 62.10
N SER A 22 -14.83 -16.30 63.40
CA SER A 22 -16.00 -15.89 64.16
C SER A 22 -16.47 -14.52 63.65
N CYS A 23 -17.62 -14.47 62.98
CA CYS A 23 -18.35 -13.22 62.74
C CYS A 23 -18.88 -12.75 64.11
N PRO A 24 -18.37 -11.66 64.69
CA PRO A 24 -18.79 -11.21 66.02
C PRO A 24 -20.28 -10.89 66.10
N GLY A 25 -20.91 -10.46 65.00
CA GLY A 25 -22.35 -10.23 64.87
C GLY A 25 -23.25 -11.46 64.70
N ASP A 26 -22.71 -12.70 64.66
CA ASP A 26 -23.52 -13.94 64.56
C ASP A 26 -24.02 -14.33 65.95
N VAL A 27 -25.17 -13.77 66.31
CA VAL A 27 -25.74 -13.90 67.65
C VAL A 27 -26.41 -15.26 67.83
N ASN A 28 -26.94 -15.84 66.75
CA ASN A 28 -27.68 -17.08 66.80
C ASN A 28 -26.77 -18.33 66.66
N GLY A 29 -25.54 -18.14 66.17
CA GLY A 29 -24.49 -19.16 66.03
C GLY A 29 -24.65 -20.07 64.80
N ASP A 30 -25.35 -19.63 63.76
CA ASP A 30 -25.58 -20.39 62.53
C ASP A 30 -24.49 -20.20 61.46
N GLY A 31 -23.53 -19.30 61.71
CA GLY A 31 -22.39 -19.01 60.85
C GLY A 31 -22.64 -17.91 59.82
N PHE A 32 -23.79 -17.23 59.84
CA PHE A 32 -24.13 -16.14 58.92
C PHE A 32 -24.75 -14.96 59.68
N VAL A 33 -24.24 -13.74 59.49
CA VAL A 33 -24.86 -12.55 60.13
C VAL A 33 -25.97 -11.99 59.25
N GLY A 34 -27.22 -12.24 59.65
CA GLY A 34 -28.39 -11.86 58.88
C GLY A 34 -29.58 -11.35 59.70
N PHE A 35 -30.75 -11.38 59.08
CA PHE A 35 -31.99 -10.93 59.74
C PHE A 35 -32.32 -11.72 61.00
N ASP A 36 -31.97 -13.00 61.02
CA ASP A 36 -32.27 -13.88 62.14
C ASP A 36 -31.39 -13.57 63.38
N ASP A 37 -30.27 -12.85 63.22
CA ASP A 37 -29.41 -12.36 64.33
C ASP A 37 -29.90 -11.06 64.96
N LEU A 38 -30.68 -10.26 64.21
CA LEU A 38 -31.36 -9.10 64.80
C LEU A 38 -32.46 -9.53 65.77
N LEU A 39 -33.07 -10.70 65.56
CA LEU A 39 -34.20 -11.14 66.35
C LEU A 39 -33.81 -11.36 67.82
N PRO A 40 -32.70 -12.07 68.16
CA PRO A 40 -32.19 -12.13 69.53
C PRO A 40 -31.85 -10.76 70.12
N VAL A 41 -31.15 -9.88 69.38
CA VAL A 41 -30.74 -8.55 69.90
C VAL A 41 -31.96 -7.69 70.24
N LEU A 42 -32.99 -7.70 69.40
CA LEU A 42 -34.22 -6.96 69.66
C LEU A 42 -35.08 -7.62 70.76
N ALA A 43 -35.02 -8.95 70.90
CA ALA A 43 -35.77 -9.69 71.91
C ALA A 43 -35.20 -9.47 73.33
N ASP A 44 -33.88 -9.41 73.45
CA ASP A 44 -33.18 -9.34 74.74
C ASP A 44 -32.84 -7.90 75.17
N TRP A 45 -33.40 -6.90 74.48
CA TRP A 45 -33.14 -5.46 74.70
C TRP A 45 -33.33 -5.02 76.16
N GLY A 46 -32.25 -4.53 76.79
CA GLY A 46 -32.20 -4.18 78.20
C GLY A 46 -31.16 -4.99 78.99
N GLU A 47 -31.32 -5.07 80.32
CA GLU A 47 -30.37 -5.74 81.21
C GLU A 47 -30.34 -7.25 80.95
N CYS A 48 -29.20 -7.77 80.50
CA CYS A 48 -29.07 -9.16 80.04
C CYS A 48 -27.67 -9.70 80.35
N ALA A 49 -27.41 -9.97 81.64
CA ALA A 49 -26.08 -10.40 82.08
C ALA A 49 -25.69 -11.78 81.50
N GLY A 50 -24.83 -11.76 80.47
CA GLY A 50 -24.18 -12.94 79.88
C GLY A 50 -24.99 -13.65 78.80
N CYS A 51 -25.92 -12.96 78.11
CA CYS A 51 -26.59 -13.51 76.94
C CYS A 51 -25.80 -13.24 75.64
N PRO A 52 -25.98 -14.07 74.58
CA PRO A 52 -25.24 -13.91 73.32
C PRO A 52 -25.48 -12.58 72.60
N ALA A 53 -26.59 -11.91 72.90
CA ALA A 53 -26.96 -10.63 72.29
C ALA A 53 -26.25 -9.40 72.88
N ASP A 54 -25.54 -9.55 74.01
CA ASP A 54 -24.68 -8.52 74.63
C ASP A 54 -23.26 -8.69 74.07
N LEU A 55 -23.03 -8.06 72.91
CA LEU A 55 -21.84 -8.23 72.09
C LEU A 55 -20.65 -7.39 72.57
N ASP A 56 -20.91 -6.28 73.26
CA ASP A 56 -19.84 -5.47 73.87
C ASP A 56 -19.53 -5.84 75.34
N GLY A 57 -20.39 -6.65 75.96
CA GLY A 57 -20.19 -7.27 77.27
C GLY A 57 -20.38 -6.30 78.44
N ASP A 58 -21.10 -5.19 78.24
CA ASP A 58 -21.35 -4.19 79.28
C ASP A 58 -22.48 -4.59 80.26
N GLY A 59 -23.17 -5.71 79.97
CA GLY A 59 -24.26 -6.26 80.76
C GLY A 59 -25.66 -5.83 80.28
N PHE A 60 -25.76 -5.06 79.19
CA PHE A 60 -27.01 -4.59 78.58
C PHE A 60 -27.01 -4.80 77.07
N VAL A 61 -28.09 -5.39 76.53
CA VAL A 61 -28.34 -5.39 75.08
C VAL A 61 -28.95 -4.07 74.68
N GLY A 62 -28.23 -3.29 73.88
CA GLY A 62 -28.62 -1.95 73.48
C GLY A 62 -28.21 -1.58 72.07
N PHE A 63 -28.21 -0.27 71.82
CA PHE A 63 -27.87 0.27 70.51
C PHE A 63 -26.45 -0.06 70.02
N PRO A 64 -25.42 -0.15 70.89
CA PRO A 64 -24.09 -0.62 70.50
C PRO A 64 -24.08 -2.07 69.98
N ASP A 65 -24.82 -2.99 70.60
CA ASP A 65 -24.89 -4.40 70.16
C ASP A 65 -25.63 -4.54 68.83
N LEU A 66 -26.71 -3.77 68.65
CA LEU A 66 -27.39 -3.68 67.36
C LEU A 66 -26.47 -3.16 66.26
N LEU A 67 -25.62 -2.17 66.57
CA LEU A 67 -24.62 -1.66 65.63
C LEU A 67 -23.56 -2.72 65.32
N ALA A 68 -23.17 -3.57 66.28
CA ALA A 68 -22.23 -4.66 66.04
C ALA A 68 -22.80 -5.70 65.05
N VAL A 69 -24.06 -6.13 65.22
CA VAL A 69 -24.73 -7.03 64.25
C VAL A 69 -24.85 -6.39 62.87
N LEU A 70 -25.23 -5.11 62.79
CA LEU A 70 -25.35 -4.41 61.51
C LEU A 70 -23.99 -4.09 60.85
N ALA A 71 -22.94 -3.92 61.63
CA ALA A 71 -21.58 -3.69 61.11
C ALA A 71 -21.00 -4.95 60.47
N ASP A 72 -21.40 -6.12 60.96
CA ASP A 72 -20.97 -7.42 60.43
C ASP A 72 -22.00 -8.04 59.46
N TRP A 73 -22.95 -7.25 58.95
CA TRP A 73 -24.05 -7.75 58.11
C TRP A 73 -23.55 -8.43 56.83
N GLY A 74 -23.95 -9.68 56.61
CA GLY A 74 -23.50 -10.50 55.48
C GLY A 74 -22.11 -11.10 55.65
N CYS A 75 -21.55 -11.09 56.86
CA CYS A 75 -20.35 -11.86 57.20
C CYS A 75 -20.63 -13.37 57.10
N GLU A 76 -19.82 -14.07 56.31
CA GLU A 76 -19.72 -15.53 56.20
C GLU A 76 -18.26 -15.93 56.45
N PRO A 77 -17.96 -17.09 57.08
CA PRO A 77 -16.60 -17.60 57.12
C PRO A 77 -16.12 -17.87 55.69
N ALA A 78 -14.89 -17.44 55.36
CA ALA A 78 -14.30 -17.71 54.04
C ALA A 78 -14.39 -19.21 53.73
N ASP A 79 -14.92 -19.54 52.54
CA ASP A 79 -14.88 -20.91 52.05
C ASP A 79 -13.41 -21.36 52.00
N PRO A 80 -13.09 -22.60 52.41
CA PRO A 80 -11.72 -23.06 52.37
C PRO A 80 -11.24 -23.14 50.91
N GLU A 81 -10.17 -22.40 50.60
CA GLU A 81 -9.51 -22.36 49.29
C GLU A 81 -9.25 -23.78 48.77
N SER A 82 -9.48 -23.98 47.47
CA SER A 82 -9.17 -25.21 46.75
C SER A 82 -7.78 -25.10 46.12
N VAL A 83 -7.07 -26.23 45.98
CA VAL A 83 -5.76 -26.25 45.32
C VAL A 83 -5.89 -26.84 43.93
N LEU A 84 -5.61 -26.06 42.89
CA LEU A 84 -5.41 -26.56 41.54
C LEU A 84 -3.91 -26.80 41.33
N THR A 85 -3.51 -28.04 41.08
CA THR A 85 -2.11 -28.40 40.80
C THR A 85 -2.01 -29.33 39.61
N GLY A 86 -0.83 -29.49 39.04
CA GLY A 86 -0.61 -30.40 37.93
C GLY A 86 0.78 -30.30 37.36
N VAL A 87 1.05 -31.10 36.34
CA VAL A 87 2.30 -31.08 35.58
C VAL A 87 2.00 -30.73 34.13
N VAL A 88 2.76 -29.79 33.59
CA VAL A 88 2.79 -29.49 32.16
C VAL A 88 3.97 -30.23 31.53
N ILE A 89 3.70 -31.05 30.53
CA ILE A 89 4.71 -31.85 29.82
C ILE A 89 4.72 -31.57 28.32
N ASN A 90 5.85 -31.81 27.68
CA ASN A 90 5.98 -31.80 26.22
C ASN A 90 5.30 -33.06 25.66
N ALA A 91 4.36 -32.88 24.72
CA ALA A 91 3.55 -33.96 24.18
C ALA A 91 4.33 -35.02 23.39
N TRP A 92 5.51 -34.68 22.84
CA TRP A 92 6.33 -35.60 22.05
C TRP A 92 7.30 -36.41 22.92
N THR A 93 7.91 -35.78 23.92
CA THR A 93 8.98 -36.40 24.72
C THR A 93 8.52 -36.85 26.11
N GLY A 94 7.44 -36.27 26.62
CA GLY A 94 6.99 -36.43 28.01
C GLY A 94 7.85 -35.70 29.03
N ALA A 95 8.82 -34.90 28.60
CA ALA A 95 9.66 -34.07 29.48
C ALA A 95 8.85 -32.92 30.10
N PRO A 96 9.19 -32.44 31.31
CA PRO A 96 8.52 -31.30 31.90
C PRO A 96 8.72 -30.01 31.10
N VAL A 97 7.68 -29.18 30.96
CA VAL A 97 7.78 -27.83 30.38
C VAL A 97 7.99 -26.83 31.50
N VAL A 98 9.18 -26.26 31.57
CA VAL A 98 9.58 -25.27 32.58
C VAL A 98 9.09 -23.88 32.16
N GLY A 99 8.55 -23.11 33.09
CA GLY A 99 8.11 -21.73 32.84
C GLY A 99 6.85 -21.60 31.97
N ALA A 100 6.06 -22.67 31.79
CA ALA A 100 4.78 -22.61 31.10
C ALA A 100 3.82 -21.72 31.88
N LEU A 101 3.22 -20.74 31.20
CA LEU A 101 2.20 -19.87 31.75
C LEU A 101 0.88 -20.63 31.89
N VAL A 102 0.27 -20.53 33.05
CA VAL A 102 -1.05 -21.05 33.33
C VAL A 102 -1.91 -19.89 33.81
N SER A 103 -2.97 -19.61 33.06
CA SER A 103 -3.87 -18.48 33.28
C SER A 103 -5.24 -18.99 33.70
N VAL A 104 -5.79 -18.43 34.76
CA VAL A 104 -7.09 -18.80 35.33
C VAL A 104 -7.72 -17.56 35.96
N ASP A 105 -8.94 -17.21 35.52
CA ASP A 105 -9.74 -16.10 36.06
C ASP A 105 -8.99 -14.74 36.21
N GLY A 106 -8.13 -14.42 35.24
CA GLY A 106 -7.33 -13.18 35.26
C GLY A 106 -6.06 -13.24 36.11
N GLU A 107 -5.81 -14.34 36.81
CA GLU A 107 -4.54 -14.63 37.49
C GLU A 107 -3.62 -15.47 36.59
N SER A 108 -2.31 -15.38 36.84
CA SER A 108 -1.33 -16.13 36.05
C SER A 108 -0.16 -16.62 36.90
N PHE A 109 0.28 -17.85 36.65
CA PHE A 109 1.44 -18.46 37.30
C PHE A 109 2.27 -19.26 36.29
N VAL A 110 3.49 -19.64 36.68
CA VAL A 110 4.42 -20.38 35.82
C VAL A 110 4.82 -21.72 36.44
N THR A 111 5.04 -22.73 35.61
CA THR A 111 5.54 -24.04 36.06
C THR A 111 7.00 -23.96 36.55
N GLY A 112 7.35 -24.80 37.53
CA GLY A 112 8.72 -24.98 38.01
C GLY A 112 9.59 -25.82 37.07
N ASP A 113 10.84 -26.08 37.48
CA ASP A 113 11.83 -26.88 36.72
C ASP A 113 11.39 -28.33 36.48
N ASP A 114 10.43 -28.83 37.26
CA ASP A 114 9.81 -30.14 37.15
C ASP A 114 8.47 -30.10 36.39
N GLY A 115 8.12 -28.97 35.78
CA GLY A 115 6.87 -28.72 35.06
C GLY A 115 5.65 -28.63 35.96
N VAL A 116 5.83 -28.66 37.29
CA VAL A 116 4.73 -28.62 38.25
C VAL A 116 4.23 -27.20 38.42
N TYR A 117 2.92 -27.04 38.54
CA TYR A 117 2.29 -25.81 38.99
C TYR A 117 1.34 -26.07 40.16
N SER A 118 1.05 -25.03 40.94
CA SER A 118 0.05 -25.07 42.01
C SER A 118 -0.51 -23.67 42.25
N ALA A 119 -1.83 -23.57 42.30
CA ALA A 119 -2.56 -22.33 42.61
C ALA A 119 -3.63 -22.63 43.65
N MET A 120 -3.88 -21.65 44.53
CA MET A 120 -4.99 -21.68 45.47
C MET A 120 -6.09 -20.78 44.90
N LEU A 121 -7.28 -21.33 44.72
CA LEU A 121 -8.40 -20.69 44.06
C LEU A 121 -9.67 -20.97 44.84
N ASP A 122 -10.63 -20.04 44.78
CA ASP A 122 -11.94 -20.25 45.37
C ASP A 122 -12.67 -21.45 44.72
N PRO A 123 -13.61 -22.09 45.42
CA PRO A 123 -14.45 -23.11 44.83
C PRO A 123 -15.29 -22.54 43.68
N GLY A 124 -15.14 -23.10 42.47
CA GLY A 124 -15.75 -22.53 41.27
C GLY A 124 -15.46 -23.34 40.01
N GLY A 125 -16.14 -22.99 38.92
CA GLY A 125 -15.84 -23.51 37.59
C GLY A 125 -14.92 -22.56 36.85
N TYR A 126 -13.79 -23.07 36.36
CA TYR A 126 -12.73 -22.28 35.74
C TYR A 126 -12.39 -22.81 34.35
N ALA A 127 -12.13 -21.89 33.42
CA ALA A 127 -11.36 -22.16 32.22
C ALA A 127 -9.88 -21.83 32.50
N VAL A 128 -8.99 -22.77 32.22
CA VAL A 128 -7.56 -22.69 32.50
C VAL A 128 -6.81 -22.78 31.18
N THR A 129 -6.05 -21.73 30.86
CA THR A 129 -5.26 -21.65 29.62
C THR A 129 -3.79 -21.91 29.93
N PHE A 130 -3.18 -22.83 29.20
CA PHE A 130 -1.78 -23.21 29.30
C PHE A 130 -1.04 -22.79 28.04
N SER A 131 0.06 -22.05 28.17
CA SER A 131 0.91 -21.64 27.05
C SER A 131 2.38 -21.63 27.43
N ALA A 132 3.26 -21.84 26.45
CA ALA A 132 4.70 -21.76 26.61
C ALA A 132 5.34 -21.34 25.28
N MET A 133 6.52 -20.70 25.33
CA MET A 133 7.24 -20.31 24.12
C MET A 133 7.57 -21.55 23.27
N HIS A 134 7.29 -21.49 21.96
CA HIS A 134 7.40 -22.60 21.00
C HIS A 134 6.40 -23.76 21.15
N TYR A 135 5.33 -23.57 21.92
CA TYR A 135 4.23 -24.53 22.04
C TYR A 135 2.89 -23.91 21.62
N GLY A 136 1.96 -24.75 21.15
CA GLY A 136 0.56 -24.35 21.01
C GLY A 136 -0.11 -24.18 22.37
N THR A 137 -1.17 -23.36 22.41
CA THR A 137 -1.97 -23.13 23.62
C THR A 137 -2.99 -24.26 23.82
N VAL A 138 -3.22 -24.65 25.08
CA VAL A 138 -4.28 -25.60 25.46
C VAL A 138 -5.21 -24.93 26.48
N GLU A 139 -6.52 -25.06 26.27
CA GLU A 139 -7.54 -24.60 27.22
C GLU A 139 -8.28 -25.81 27.79
N GLU A 140 -8.37 -25.88 29.12
CA GLU A 140 -9.07 -26.95 29.85
C GLU A 140 -10.08 -26.35 30.83
N SER A 141 -11.17 -27.08 31.11
CA SER A 141 -12.15 -26.66 32.10
C SER A 141 -12.04 -27.52 33.37
N VAL A 142 -12.01 -26.87 34.53
CA VAL A 142 -11.95 -27.55 35.84
C VAL A 142 -13.02 -27.01 36.78
N VAL A 143 -13.54 -27.87 37.65
CA VAL A 143 -14.45 -27.47 38.73
C VAL A 143 -13.78 -27.78 40.06
N LEU A 144 -13.62 -26.76 40.90
CA LEU A 144 -13.03 -26.84 42.22
C LEU A 144 -14.11 -26.90 43.29
N PHE A 145 -13.91 -27.76 44.29
CA PHE A 145 -14.80 -27.92 45.44
C PHE A 145 -14.03 -27.56 46.73
N PRO A 146 -14.69 -27.00 47.77
CA PRO A 146 -14.02 -26.56 48.98
C PRO A 146 -13.14 -27.65 49.62
N ASP A 147 -11.97 -27.27 50.15
CA ASP A 147 -10.96 -28.16 50.76
C ASP A 147 -10.41 -29.27 49.84
N LEU A 148 -10.58 -29.16 48.50
CA LEU A 148 -10.10 -30.17 47.56
C LEU A 148 -8.84 -29.74 46.80
N THR A 149 -7.90 -30.68 46.67
CA THR A 149 -6.82 -30.57 45.68
C THR A 149 -7.22 -31.28 44.39
N VAL A 150 -7.31 -30.54 43.28
CA VAL A 150 -7.56 -31.08 41.94
C VAL A 150 -6.26 -31.12 41.14
N VAL A 151 -5.98 -32.29 40.55
CA VAL A 151 -4.80 -32.50 39.71
C VAL A 151 -5.21 -32.41 38.23
N LEU A 152 -4.67 -31.44 37.50
CA LEU A 152 -4.88 -31.23 36.08
C LEU A 152 -3.53 -31.27 35.35
N ASN A 153 -3.18 -32.41 34.76
CA ASN A 153 -1.96 -32.53 33.97
C ASN A 153 -2.25 -32.19 32.51
N VAL A 154 -1.36 -31.43 31.88
CA VAL A 154 -1.52 -30.96 30.50
C VAL A 154 -0.28 -31.32 29.69
N ALA A 155 -0.49 -31.75 28.46
CA ALA A 155 0.58 -31.93 27.49
C ALA A 155 0.50 -30.83 26.43
N LEU A 156 1.52 -29.96 26.37
CA LEU A 156 1.62 -28.95 25.32
C LEU A 156 2.30 -29.55 24.10
N THR A 157 1.74 -29.33 22.92
CA THR A 157 2.34 -29.77 21.66
C THR A 157 3.28 -28.70 21.13
N PRO A 158 4.57 -28.99 20.90
CA PRO A 158 5.47 -28.03 20.28
C PRO A 158 5.02 -27.63 18.88
N VAL A 159 5.34 -26.40 18.46
CA VAL A 159 4.99 -25.90 17.11
C VAL A 159 5.89 -26.47 16.02
N ALA A 160 7.11 -26.92 16.38
CA ALA A 160 8.06 -27.56 15.47
C ALA A 160 9.01 -28.51 16.26
N PRO A 161 9.55 -29.60 15.63
CA PRO A 161 10.51 -30.53 16.24
C PRO A 161 11.75 -29.85 16.84
N VAL A 162 12.28 -28.89 16.08
CA VAL A 162 13.43 -28.06 16.45
C VAL A 162 13.10 -26.65 15.98
N VAL A 163 13.34 -25.66 16.85
CA VAL A 163 13.24 -24.24 16.51
C VAL A 163 14.64 -23.67 16.43
N VAL A 164 14.94 -22.97 15.36
CA VAL A 164 16.24 -22.32 15.12
C VAL A 164 15.98 -20.82 14.95
N THR A 165 16.61 -20.01 15.79
CA THR A 165 16.62 -18.54 15.64
C THR A 165 18.07 -18.05 15.53
N ILE A 166 18.29 -16.85 15.00
CA ILE A 166 19.62 -16.26 14.91
C ILE A 166 19.68 -15.05 15.84
N ALA A 167 20.71 -14.99 16.69
CA ALA A 167 21.02 -13.82 17.50
C ALA A 167 22.28 -13.14 16.97
N THR A 168 22.22 -11.84 16.72
CA THR A 168 23.34 -11.04 16.21
C THR A 168 23.91 -10.12 17.29
N SER A 169 25.23 -9.96 17.33
CA SER A 169 25.90 -8.99 18.19
C SER A 169 27.17 -8.44 17.53
N GLY A 170 27.54 -7.19 17.81
CA GLY A 170 28.73 -6.58 17.24
C GLY A 170 28.48 -5.16 16.74
N ASP A 171 29.32 -4.75 15.79
CA ASP A 171 29.30 -3.42 15.18
C ASP A 171 28.59 -3.49 13.82
N ALA A 172 27.34 -3.04 13.77
CA ALA A 172 26.50 -3.07 12.58
C ALA A 172 26.70 -1.83 11.70
N GLU A 173 27.96 -1.54 11.39
CA GLU A 173 28.39 -0.42 10.55
C GLU A 173 29.16 -0.99 9.35
N PRO A 174 29.29 -0.26 8.22
CA PRO A 174 30.14 -0.67 7.11
C PRO A 174 31.57 -1.00 7.57
N ASP A 175 32.15 -2.07 7.04
CA ASP A 175 33.43 -2.68 7.48
C ASP A 175 33.44 -3.24 8.92
N GLY A 176 32.31 -3.16 9.63
CA GLY A 176 32.12 -3.68 10.98
C GLY A 176 32.13 -5.20 11.04
N MET A 177 32.37 -5.74 12.24
CA MET A 177 32.30 -7.18 12.49
C MET A 177 31.08 -7.50 13.36
N VAL A 178 30.29 -8.45 12.88
CA VAL A 178 29.09 -8.97 13.55
C VAL A 178 29.24 -10.48 13.74
N GLU A 179 28.82 -10.94 14.90
CA GLU A 179 28.72 -12.36 15.24
C GLU A 179 27.24 -12.75 15.21
N ALA A 180 26.89 -13.70 14.34
CA ALA A 180 25.57 -14.33 14.28
C ALA A 180 25.65 -15.72 14.92
N THR A 181 24.81 -16.00 15.92
CA THR A 181 24.79 -17.29 16.63
C THR A 181 23.45 -17.97 16.46
N ALA A 182 23.46 -19.23 16.03
CA ALA A 182 22.27 -20.06 15.93
C ALA A 182 21.81 -20.48 17.32
N GLN A 183 20.62 -20.05 17.74
CA GLN A 183 19.96 -20.49 18.95
C GLN A 183 19.04 -21.66 18.62
N VAL A 184 19.42 -22.87 19.08
CA VAL A 184 18.71 -24.11 18.76
C VAL A 184 17.94 -24.63 19.96
N VAL A 185 16.60 -24.67 19.85
CA VAL A 185 15.72 -25.28 20.84
C VAL A 185 15.20 -26.60 20.30
N VAL A 186 15.69 -27.71 20.86
CA VAL A 186 15.26 -29.06 20.48
C VAL A 186 14.07 -29.51 21.34
N LEU A 187 12.94 -29.80 20.70
CA LEU A 187 11.67 -30.11 21.36
C LEU A 187 11.22 -31.56 21.15
N ASP A 188 11.82 -32.29 20.20
CA ASP A 188 11.55 -33.69 19.89
C ASP A 188 12.51 -34.69 20.56
N GLY A 189 13.52 -34.19 21.29
CA GLY A 189 14.54 -35.01 21.96
C GLY A 189 15.69 -35.48 21.06
N SER A 190 15.80 -34.94 19.84
CA SER A 190 16.95 -35.15 18.95
C SER A 190 18.23 -34.50 19.50
N THR A 191 19.35 -34.73 18.80
CA THR A 191 20.64 -34.09 19.12
C THR A 191 21.16 -33.32 17.92
N VAL A 192 21.72 -32.12 18.13
CA VAL A 192 22.37 -31.32 17.08
C VAL A 192 23.65 -32.01 16.63
N GLU A 193 23.84 -32.12 15.31
CA GLU A 193 24.96 -32.80 14.64
C GLU A 193 25.83 -31.86 13.80
N GLY A 194 25.31 -30.72 13.34
CA GLY A 194 26.08 -29.74 12.58
C GLY A 194 25.29 -28.50 12.16
N PHE A 195 26.00 -27.53 11.60
CA PHE A 195 25.48 -26.24 11.12
C PHE A 195 25.96 -26.01 9.68
N GLU A 196 25.18 -25.29 8.88
CA GLU A 196 25.58 -24.80 7.56
C GLU A 196 24.99 -23.41 7.33
N TRP A 197 25.84 -22.39 7.31
CA TRP A 197 25.45 -21.00 7.08
C TRP A 197 25.55 -20.59 5.60
N MET A 198 24.60 -19.79 5.15
CA MET A 198 24.61 -19.17 3.82
C MET A 198 24.05 -17.75 3.88
N GLN A 199 24.64 -16.83 3.12
CA GLN A 199 24.02 -15.53 2.85
C GLN A 199 22.88 -15.72 1.85
N THR A 200 21.74 -15.08 2.11
CA THR A 200 20.52 -15.19 1.30
C THR A 200 20.12 -13.89 0.60
N GLY A 201 20.67 -12.75 1.01
CA GLY A 201 20.39 -11.47 0.36
C GLY A 201 21.27 -10.32 0.86
N GLY A 202 21.10 -9.15 0.23
CA GLY A 202 21.85 -7.93 0.49
C GLY A 202 23.27 -7.94 -0.06
N ALA A 203 24.03 -6.90 0.26
CA ALA A 203 25.40 -6.74 -0.22
C ALA A 203 26.33 -7.87 0.25
N ASP A 204 27.21 -8.36 -0.64
CA ASP A 204 28.11 -9.50 -0.40
C ASP A 204 29.01 -9.29 0.83
N ALA A 205 28.76 -10.05 1.91
CA ALA A 205 29.54 -9.98 3.14
C ALA A 205 30.66 -11.04 3.17
N ALA A 206 31.77 -10.71 3.81
CA ALA A 206 32.85 -11.68 4.02
C ALA A 206 32.55 -12.50 5.29
N VAL A 207 32.34 -13.81 5.11
CA VAL A 207 31.99 -14.73 6.21
C VAL A 207 33.15 -15.63 6.62
N GLY A 208 33.17 -15.99 7.91
CA GLY A 208 34.11 -16.93 8.52
C GLY A 208 33.78 -18.40 8.23
N ALA A 209 34.05 -19.28 9.20
CA ALA A 209 33.65 -20.69 9.10
C ALA A 209 32.12 -20.80 9.10
N THR A 210 31.58 -21.59 8.17
CA THR A 210 30.13 -21.73 7.97
C THR A 210 29.57 -23.02 8.57
N ASP A 211 30.40 -23.83 9.22
CA ASP A 211 30.06 -25.14 9.78
C ASP A 211 29.99 -25.16 11.33
N ASP A 212 30.08 -23.98 11.95
CA ASP A 212 29.99 -23.78 13.40
C ASP A 212 28.63 -23.19 13.83
N GLU A 213 28.31 -23.30 15.13
CA GLU A 213 27.11 -22.68 15.74
C GLU A 213 27.08 -21.16 15.59
N THR A 214 28.26 -20.56 15.42
CA THR A 214 28.47 -19.12 15.32
C THR A 214 29.14 -18.78 13.99
N LEU A 215 28.58 -17.80 13.28
CA LEU A 215 29.12 -17.19 12.07
C LEU A 215 29.72 -15.83 12.38
N LEU A 216 31.00 -15.65 12.06
CA LEU A 216 31.62 -14.32 12.05
C LEU A 216 31.42 -13.68 10.68
N ILE A 217 30.87 -12.47 10.68
CA ILE A 217 30.52 -11.70 9.49
C ILE A 217 31.34 -10.40 9.52
N THR A 218 32.07 -10.12 8.45
CA THR A 218 32.60 -8.79 8.17
C THR A 218 31.66 -8.12 7.18
N LEU A 219 31.03 -7.04 7.61
CA LEU A 219 30.05 -6.32 6.79
C LEU A 219 30.74 -5.66 5.58
N PRO A 220 30.02 -5.52 4.46
CA PRO A 220 30.54 -4.87 3.27
C PRO A 220 31.04 -3.44 3.54
N PRO A 221 32.01 -2.95 2.75
CA PRO A 221 32.41 -1.54 2.79
C PRO A 221 31.27 -0.65 2.28
N ARG A 222 31.29 0.63 2.65
CA ARG A 222 30.30 1.64 2.23
C ARG A 222 30.04 1.66 0.71
N ALA A 223 31.06 1.44 -0.10
CA ALA A 223 30.93 1.47 -1.56
C ALA A 223 30.03 0.34 -2.09
N ASP A 224 30.05 -0.84 -1.45
CA ASP A 224 29.27 -2.00 -1.86
C ASP A 224 27.82 -1.84 -1.42
N PHE A 225 27.57 -1.32 -0.22
CA PHE A 225 26.23 -0.88 0.19
C PHE A 225 25.65 0.20 -0.73
N LYS A 226 26.48 1.12 -1.24
CA LYS A 226 26.03 2.10 -2.23
C LYS A 226 25.65 1.42 -3.54
N ALA A 227 26.45 0.46 -4.01
CA ALA A 227 26.14 -0.28 -5.22
C ALA A 227 24.82 -1.04 -5.08
N GLU A 228 24.59 -1.67 -3.92
CA GLU A 228 23.35 -2.36 -3.58
C GLU A 228 22.16 -1.41 -3.51
N LEU A 229 22.30 -0.23 -2.89
CA LEU A 229 21.26 0.79 -2.89
C LEU A 229 20.83 1.18 -4.31
N PHE A 230 21.79 1.37 -5.22
CA PHE A 230 21.46 1.66 -6.62
C PHE A 230 20.84 0.48 -7.37
N HIS A 231 21.13 -0.76 -6.95
CA HIS A 231 20.48 -1.96 -7.45
C HIS A 231 19.01 -1.99 -7.00
N ILE A 232 18.75 -1.84 -5.71
CA ILE A 232 17.38 -1.81 -5.14
C ILE A 232 16.54 -0.68 -5.74
N LEU A 233 17.14 0.50 -5.96
CA LEU A 233 16.43 1.62 -6.56
C LEU A 233 15.94 1.34 -7.99
N VAL A 234 16.51 0.37 -8.72
CA VAL A 234 16.05 -0.02 -10.06
C VAL A 234 15.23 -1.30 -10.09
N GLU A 235 15.07 -2.00 -8.96
CA GLU A 235 14.35 -3.26 -8.84
C GLU A 235 12.89 -3.06 -8.40
N PRO A 236 12.00 -4.06 -8.66
CA PRO A 236 10.66 -4.03 -8.08
C PRO A 236 10.75 -4.08 -6.55
N PRO A 237 9.85 -3.39 -5.83
CA PRO A 237 9.92 -3.32 -4.38
C PRO A 237 9.64 -4.64 -3.66
N ILE A 238 9.05 -5.63 -4.34
CA ILE A 238 8.84 -6.98 -3.82
C ILE A 238 9.06 -8.01 -4.93
N GLY A 239 9.47 -9.21 -4.55
CA GLY A 239 9.73 -10.30 -5.49
C GLY A 239 8.46 -10.90 -6.09
N PRO A 240 8.56 -11.66 -7.19
CA PRO A 240 7.41 -12.29 -7.85
C PRO A 240 6.59 -13.23 -6.96
N ASP A 241 7.23 -13.87 -5.99
CA ASP A 241 6.59 -14.80 -5.05
C ASP A 241 5.75 -14.09 -3.99
N ASP A 242 6.02 -12.79 -3.75
CA ASP A 242 5.30 -11.95 -2.80
C ASP A 242 4.26 -11.02 -3.47
N LEU A 243 4.15 -11.08 -4.80
CA LEU A 243 3.13 -10.32 -5.52
C LEU A 243 1.73 -10.87 -5.19
N PRO A 244 0.74 -10.01 -4.91
CA PRO A 244 -0.65 -10.45 -4.84
C PRO A 244 -1.07 -11.13 -6.14
N PRO A 245 -1.99 -12.12 -6.10
CA PRO A 245 -2.45 -12.82 -7.29
C PRO A 245 -3.04 -11.93 -8.40
N THR A 246 -3.46 -10.72 -8.04
CA THR A 246 -4.05 -9.72 -8.94
C THR A 246 -3.01 -8.94 -9.74
N ILE A 247 -1.75 -8.92 -9.29
CA ILE A 247 -0.66 -8.18 -9.91
C ILE A 247 0.15 -9.16 -10.77
N PRO A 248 0.18 -8.99 -12.10
CA PRO A 248 0.96 -9.86 -12.95
C PRO A 248 2.46 -9.65 -12.66
N PRO A 249 3.28 -10.72 -12.67
CA PRO A 249 4.72 -10.58 -12.53
C PRO A 249 5.30 -9.78 -13.71
N HIS A 250 6.31 -8.96 -13.44
CA HIS A 250 6.98 -8.19 -14.48
C HIS A 250 7.92 -9.10 -15.29
N GLU A 251 7.71 -9.21 -16.59
CA GLU A 251 8.65 -9.86 -17.51
C GLU A 251 9.71 -8.85 -17.98
N GLY A 252 10.93 -8.91 -17.45
CA GLY A 252 12.07 -8.08 -17.92
C GLY A 252 12.49 -6.97 -16.94
N GLU A 253 12.79 -5.79 -17.48
CA GLU A 253 13.24 -4.63 -16.68
C GLU A 253 12.08 -3.99 -15.91
N PHE A 254 12.36 -3.53 -14.68
CA PHE A 254 11.34 -2.92 -13.83
C PHE A 254 11.14 -1.44 -14.18
N PHE A 255 9.99 -1.14 -14.78
CA PHE A 255 9.72 0.19 -15.32
C PHE A 255 9.32 1.24 -14.28
N GLY A 256 9.27 0.93 -12.98
CA GLY A 256 8.90 1.87 -11.89
C GLY A 256 10.09 2.31 -11.02
N GLY A 257 11.31 1.94 -11.40
CA GLY A 257 12.54 2.22 -10.65
C GLY A 257 13.25 3.52 -11.06
N LEU A 258 14.50 3.65 -10.60
CA LEU A 258 15.37 4.79 -10.86
C LEU A 258 15.75 4.93 -12.33
N GLN A 259 15.61 6.14 -12.85
CA GLN A 259 15.72 6.41 -14.29
C GLN A 259 17.15 6.52 -14.82
N ASN A 260 17.35 6.06 -16.06
CA ASN A 260 18.65 6.12 -16.73
C ASN A 260 18.97 7.52 -17.29
N ARG A 261 19.22 8.49 -16.41
CA ARG A 261 19.52 9.89 -16.77
C ARG A 261 20.48 10.57 -15.79
N PHE A 262 20.90 11.78 -16.13
CA PHE A 262 21.69 12.63 -15.23
C PHE A 262 20.78 13.30 -14.20
N GLN A 263 20.87 12.91 -12.92
CA GLN A 263 19.96 13.43 -11.88
C GLN A 263 20.57 13.42 -10.48
N VAL A 264 19.94 14.19 -9.58
CA VAL A 264 20.04 13.98 -8.13
C VAL A 264 19.11 12.83 -7.77
N VAL A 265 19.62 11.85 -7.04
CA VAL A 265 18.90 10.63 -6.69
C VAL A 265 18.04 10.89 -5.45
N GLY A 266 16.74 10.58 -5.55
CA GLY A 266 15.85 10.53 -4.41
C GLY A 266 16.00 9.22 -3.66
N LEU A 267 15.95 9.29 -2.33
CA LEU A 267 16.06 8.13 -1.44
C LEU A 267 14.81 8.04 -0.56
N ASN A 268 14.30 6.83 -0.37
CA ASN A 268 13.13 6.56 0.44
C ASN A 268 13.48 5.57 1.57
N PRO A 269 12.71 5.53 2.67
CA PRO A 269 13.00 4.68 3.83
C PRO A 269 13.16 3.20 3.47
N PHE A 270 12.27 2.62 2.66
CA PHE A 270 12.35 1.23 2.22
C PHE A 270 13.67 0.91 1.51
N SER A 271 14.03 1.68 0.48
CA SER A 271 15.26 1.40 -0.28
C SER A 271 16.52 1.52 0.58
N LEU A 272 16.51 2.38 1.61
CA LEU A 272 17.61 2.50 2.56
C LEU A 272 17.66 1.33 3.54
N GLU A 273 16.51 0.89 4.04
CA GLU A 273 16.41 -0.27 4.91
C GLU A 273 16.90 -1.53 4.20
N GLU A 274 16.35 -1.83 3.01
CA GLU A 274 16.74 -2.98 2.20
C GLU A 274 18.22 -2.94 1.82
N ALA A 275 18.75 -1.77 1.44
CA ALA A 275 20.17 -1.65 1.11
C ALA A 275 21.08 -1.87 2.33
N GLY A 276 20.58 -1.66 3.55
CA GLY A 276 21.33 -1.90 4.78
C GLY A 276 21.32 -3.35 5.23
N LEU A 277 20.47 -4.20 4.63
CA LEU A 277 20.33 -5.60 5.02
C LEU A 277 21.53 -6.44 4.55
N VAL A 278 21.97 -7.34 5.41
CA VAL A 278 22.75 -8.52 5.05
C VAL A 278 22.04 -9.72 5.66
N SER A 279 21.41 -10.53 4.82
CA SER A 279 20.49 -11.60 5.23
C SER A 279 21.16 -12.96 5.15
N PHE A 280 20.88 -13.83 6.12
CA PHE A 280 21.48 -15.15 6.27
C PHE A 280 20.46 -16.21 6.63
N ARG A 281 20.81 -17.45 6.29
CA ARG A 281 20.13 -18.67 6.73
C ARG A 281 21.16 -19.63 7.34
N VAL A 282 20.76 -20.31 8.40
CA VAL A 282 21.50 -21.44 8.98
C VAL A 282 20.67 -22.70 8.91
N ASP A 283 21.22 -23.75 8.30
CA ASP A 283 20.66 -25.10 8.30
C ASP A 283 21.32 -25.89 9.44
N VAL A 284 20.52 -26.31 10.42
CA VAL A 284 20.93 -27.09 11.58
C VAL A 284 20.56 -28.55 11.34
N THR A 285 21.55 -29.41 11.21
CA THR A 285 21.34 -30.85 11.12
C THR A 285 21.21 -31.43 12.53
N THR A 286 20.14 -32.16 12.80
CA THR A 286 19.96 -32.96 14.00
C THR A 286 19.75 -34.43 13.65
N SER A 287 19.77 -35.30 14.65
CA SER A 287 19.49 -36.72 14.48
C SER A 287 18.07 -37.03 13.95
N SER A 288 17.16 -36.04 13.88
CA SER A 288 15.80 -36.18 13.36
C SER A 288 15.55 -35.51 12.00
N GLY A 289 16.44 -34.62 11.53
CA GLY A 289 16.27 -33.92 10.26
C GLY A 289 17.17 -32.69 10.12
N VAL A 290 16.89 -31.87 9.10
CA VAL A 290 17.53 -30.55 8.92
C VAL A 290 16.47 -29.48 9.16
N TYR A 291 16.82 -28.46 9.94
CA TYR A 291 15.94 -27.37 10.35
C TYR A 291 16.63 -26.04 10.10
N CYS A 292 15.93 -25.08 9.53
CA CYS A 292 16.51 -23.80 9.17
C CYS A 292 16.10 -22.67 10.12
N GLY A 293 16.98 -21.69 10.31
CA GLY A 293 16.68 -20.39 10.88
C GLY A 293 17.18 -19.28 9.95
N GLU A 294 16.46 -18.17 9.89
CA GLU A 294 16.80 -17.00 9.07
C GLU A 294 16.99 -15.78 9.97
N GLY A 295 17.85 -14.85 9.53
CA GLY A 295 18.16 -13.63 10.27
C GLY A 295 18.94 -12.65 9.40
N SER A 296 18.93 -11.39 9.79
CA SER A 296 19.60 -10.32 9.05
C SER A 296 20.40 -9.42 9.99
N VAL A 297 21.39 -8.75 9.42
CA VAL A 297 22.08 -7.62 10.05
C VAL A 297 21.64 -6.36 9.33
N HIS A 298 21.04 -5.41 10.04
CA HIS A 298 20.71 -4.09 9.52
C HIS A 298 21.89 -3.16 9.78
N SER A 299 22.61 -2.81 8.72
CA SER A 299 23.77 -1.92 8.80
C SER A 299 23.33 -0.47 8.80
N ALA A 300 23.87 0.35 9.69
CA ALA A 300 23.59 1.78 9.69
C ALA A 300 24.25 2.43 8.46
N LEU A 301 23.41 2.87 7.52
CA LEU A 301 23.89 3.53 6.31
C LEU A 301 24.08 5.03 6.57
N PRO A 302 25.09 5.67 5.92
CA PRO A 302 25.36 7.09 6.10
C PRO A 302 24.40 8.01 5.33
N TRP A 303 23.38 7.44 4.69
CA TRP A 303 22.41 8.15 3.85
C TRP A 303 21.06 8.24 4.55
N GLN A 304 20.30 9.27 4.18
CA GLN A 304 18.98 9.56 4.75
C GLN A 304 17.96 9.67 3.62
N PRO A 305 16.65 9.58 3.90
CA PRO A 305 15.63 9.87 2.89
C PRO A 305 15.84 11.28 2.30
N THR A 306 15.79 11.37 0.98
CA THR A 306 15.98 12.64 0.25
C THR A 306 14.95 12.79 -0.85
N ALA A 307 14.35 13.97 -0.93
CA ALA A 307 13.61 14.36 -2.11
C ALA A 307 14.61 14.55 -3.26
N SER A 308 14.32 14.05 -4.47
CA SER A 308 15.16 14.13 -5.67
C SER A 308 15.37 15.57 -6.21
N LEU A 309 15.30 16.57 -5.35
CA LEU A 309 15.38 17.99 -5.64
C LEU A 309 16.82 18.42 -5.87
N ARG A 310 16.96 19.53 -6.59
CA ARG A 310 18.23 20.25 -6.69
C ARG A 310 18.43 21.28 -5.57
N ASN A 311 17.43 21.47 -4.71
CA ASN A 311 17.53 22.28 -3.50
C ASN A 311 17.63 21.36 -2.28
N VAL A 312 18.82 21.28 -1.68
CA VAL A 312 19.20 20.24 -0.70
C VAL A 312 19.66 20.85 0.62
N PRO A 313 19.55 20.15 1.75
CA PRO A 313 20.12 20.58 3.02
C PRO A 313 21.66 20.50 3.04
N VAL A 314 22.28 21.45 3.73
CA VAL A 314 23.71 21.40 4.08
C VAL A 314 23.96 20.23 5.02
N GLY A 315 25.09 19.54 4.82
CA GLY A 315 25.60 18.47 5.67
C GLY A 315 25.00 17.08 5.39
N VAL A 316 23.97 16.99 4.56
CA VAL A 316 23.35 15.72 4.15
C VAL A 316 23.96 15.23 2.83
N PRO A 317 24.35 13.94 2.70
CA PRO A 317 24.88 13.42 1.45
C PRO A 317 23.94 13.57 0.25
N VAL A 318 24.51 13.97 -0.89
CA VAL A 318 23.81 14.07 -2.17
C VAL A 318 24.35 12.99 -3.10
N LEU A 319 23.48 12.04 -3.44
CA LEU A 319 23.76 11.01 -4.42
C LEU A 319 23.37 11.50 -5.82
N LEU A 320 24.21 11.13 -6.78
CA LEU A 320 24.05 11.49 -8.17
C LEU A 320 24.04 10.24 -9.00
N GLN A 321 23.38 10.32 -10.14
CA GLN A 321 23.42 9.29 -11.15
C GLN A 321 23.75 9.93 -12.49
N GLY A 322 24.59 9.25 -13.27
CA GLY A 322 24.75 9.50 -14.69
C GLY A 322 23.95 8.52 -15.54
N ARG A 323 23.65 8.92 -16.77
CA ARG A 323 23.18 7.97 -17.80
C ARG A 323 24.24 6.90 -18.03
N GLU A 324 23.80 5.69 -18.35
CA GLU A 324 24.69 4.61 -18.76
C GLU A 324 25.56 5.01 -19.96
N GLN A 325 26.87 5.02 -19.75
CA GLN A 325 27.87 5.30 -20.76
C GLN A 325 29.22 4.68 -20.40
N ALA A 326 30.15 4.65 -21.36
CA ALA A 326 31.41 3.92 -21.24
C ALA A 326 32.39 4.48 -20.17
N SER A 327 32.27 5.75 -19.79
CA SER A 327 33.18 6.40 -18.84
C SER A 327 32.57 7.67 -18.25
N TYR A 328 33.02 8.06 -17.06
CA TYR A 328 32.57 9.27 -16.38
C TYR A 328 33.76 10.12 -15.91
N ALA A 329 33.58 11.43 -15.95
CA ALA A 329 34.55 12.41 -15.49
C ALA A 329 33.82 13.60 -14.85
N TRP A 330 33.30 13.39 -13.65
CA TRP A 330 32.57 14.41 -12.92
C TRP A 330 33.50 15.48 -12.37
N SER A 331 33.05 16.72 -12.39
CA SER A 331 33.70 17.86 -11.76
C SER A 331 32.70 18.63 -10.89
N LEU A 332 33.20 19.24 -9.82
CA LEU A 332 32.41 19.99 -8.84
C LEU A 332 32.99 21.40 -8.67
N ALA A 333 32.19 22.40 -9.01
CA ALA A 333 32.47 23.80 -8.69
C ALA A 333 31.74 24.20 -7.40
N LEU A 334 32.48 24.80 -6.47
CA LEU A 334 32.05 25.06 -5.10
C LEU A 334 31.60 26.52 -4.90
N PRO A 335 30.62 26.76 -4.00
CA PRO A 335 30.35 28.10 -3.51
C PRO A 335 31.49 28.60 -2.60
N GLY A 336 31.52 29.91 -2.33
CA GLY A 336 32.52 30.49 -1.44
C GLY A 336 32.40 29.94 -0.02
N GLY A 337 33.50 29.47 0.56
CA GLY A 337 33.55 28.92 1.92
C GLY A 337 33.35 27.41 2.02
N SER A 338 32.95 26.74 0.93
CA SER A 338 32.85 25.29 0.86
C SER A 338 34.22 24.63 0.63
N SER A 339 34.38 23.44 1.20
CA SER A 339 35.52 22.53 1.00
C SER A 339 35.08 21.14 0.50
N ALA A 340 33.83 21.01 0.07
CA ALA A 340 33.26 19.74 -0.39
C ALA A 340 34.05 19.13 -1.55
N THR A 341 34.04 17.81 -1.61
CA THR A 341 34.71 17.03 -2.66
C THR A 341 33.77 15.93 -3.17
N LEU A 342 33.90 15.58 -4.45
CA LEU A 342 33.21 14.41 -5.01
C LEU A 342 33.95 13.12 -4.62
N THR A 343 33.19 12.18 -4.09
CA THR A 343 33.59 10.77 -3.98
C THR A 343 33.18 10.06 -5.27
N ASP A 344 34.04 9.16 -5.76
CA ASP A 344 33.80 8.33 -6.97
C ASP A 344 33.49 9.10 -8.26
N ALA A 345 34.11 10.28 -8.45
CA ALA A 345 33.92 11.14 -9.63
C ALA A 345 34.21 10.48 -11.00
N GLY A 346 34.90 9.33 -11.02
CA GLY A 346 35.15 8.53 -12.23
C GLY A 346 34.08 7.47 -12.53
N THR A 347 33.01 7.40 -11.71
CA THR A 347 31.96 6.37 -11.79
C THR A 347 30.63 6.96 -12.25
N ARG A 348 29.65 6.08 -12.50
CA ARG A 348 28.27 6.47 -12.82
C ARG A 348 27.59 7.20 -11.67
N ASN A 349 27.89 6.81 -10.43
CA ASN A 349 27.14 7.19 -9.24
C ASN A 349 28.03 7.89 -8.19
N PRO A 350 28.54 9.10 -8.47
CA PRO A 350 29.31 9.86 -7.49
C PRO A 350 28.40 10.42 -6.39
N GLU A 351 29.01 10.81 -5.27
CA GLU A 351 28.32 11.50 -4.18
C GLU A 351 29.18 12.64 -3.64
N PHE A 352 28.56 13.61 -2.97
CA PHE A 352 29.25 14.63 -2.18
C PHE A 352 28.38 15.09 -1.02
N ILE A 353 28.98 15.75 -0.04
CA ILE A 353 28.26 16.39 1.07
C ILE A 353 28.43 17.91 0.91
N PRO A 354 27.36 18.68 0.67
CA PRO A 354 27.44 20.14 0.67
C PRO A 354 27.72 20.63 2.09
N ASP A 355 28.86 21.29 2.30
CA ASP A 355 29.35 21.69 3.64
C ASP A 355 29.13 23.19 3.94
N ALA A 356 28.57 23.93 2.99
CA ALA A 356 28.19 25.33 3.13
C ALA A 356 26.99 25.68 2.25
N PRO A 357 26.16 26.67 2.62
CA PRO A 357 25.09 27.16 1.76
C PRO A 357 25.62 27.76 0.45
N GLY A 358 24.90 27.55 -0.66
CA GLY A 358 25.22 28.14 -1.96
C GLY A 358 25.07 27.18 -3.13
N LEU A 359 25.50 27.63 -4.31
CA LEU A 359 25.44 26.86 -5.55
C LEU A 359 26.67 25.96 -5.70
N TYR A 360 26.42 24.67 -5.79
CA TYR A 360 27.33 23.62 -6.22
C TYR A 360 26.99 23.27 -7.67
N ARG A 361 27.95 23.39 -8.59
CA ARG A 361 27.74 23.05 -10.00
C ARG A 361 28.51 21.80 -10.34
N LEU A 362 27.78 20.77 -10.74
CA LEU A 362 28.32 19.51 -11.21
C LEU A 362 28.36 19.49 -12.73
N THR A 363 29.42 18.94 -13.29
CA THR A 363 29.56 18.82 -14.75
C THR A 363 30.20 17.48 -15.10
N VAL A 364 29.60 16.80 -16.08
CA VAL A 364 30.08 15.52 -16.65
C VAL A 364 29.87 15.53 -18.15
N ASP A 365 30.75 14.88 -18.91
CA ASP A 365 30.57 14.74 -20.35
C ASP A 365 29.43 13.74 -20.64
N ASP A 366 28.39 14.18 -21.35
CA ASP A 366 27.39 13.27 -21.92
C ASP A 366 27.88 12.80 -23.29
N LEU A 367 28.24 11.52 -23.36
CA LEU A 367 28.78 10.90 -24.55
C LEU A 367 27.75 10.73 -25.66
N ALA A 368 26.45 10.68 -25.33
CA ALA A 368 25.37 10.52 -26.29
C ALA A 368 25.10 11.84 -27.04
N SER A 369 25.01 12.97 -26.33
CA SER A 369 24.82 14.28 -26.95
C SER A 369 26.11 14.94 -27.43
N GLY A 370 27.27 14.53 -26.90
CA GLY A 370 28.57 15.15 -27.17
C GLY A 370 28.73 16.52 -26.50
N SER A 371 27.87 16.88 -25.55
CA SER A 371 27.92 18.12 -24.78
C SER A 371 27.99 17.82 -23.28
N PRO A 372 28.58 18.70 -22.44
CA PRO A 372 28.57 18.47 -21.00
C PRO A 372 27.16 18.58 -20.41
N ALA A 373 26.76 17.60 -19.60
CA ALA A 373 25.60 17.68 -18.73
C ALA A 373 25.97 18.50 -17.47
N VAL A 374 25.07 19.38 -17.05
CA VAL A 374 25.27 20.28 -15.89
C VAL A 374 24.13 20.11 -14.90
N ILE A 375 24.47 19.81 -13.65
CA ILE A 375 23.51 19.75 -12.54
C ILE A 375 23.87 20.84 -11.54
N ASP A 376 23.01 21.85 -11.42
CA ASP A 376 23.14 22.90 -10.43
C ASP A 376 22.38 22.50 -9.16
N VAL A 377 23.11 22.29 -8.07
CA VAL A 377 22.58 21.94 -6.74
C VAL A 377 22.75 23.13 -5.80
N PHE A 378 21.66 23.55 -5.16
CA PHE A 378 21.63 24.64 -4.20
C PHE A 378 21.51 24.08 -2.80
N ALA A 379 22.50 24.33 -1.96
CA ALA A 379 22.47 23.92 -0.56
C ALA A 379 21.99 25.05 0.34
N GLY A 380 21.16 24.73 1.35
CA GLY A 380 20.66 25.66 2.35
C GLY A 380 20.40 25.02 3.71
N THR A 381 19.91 25.81 4.66
CA THR A 381 19.45 25.37 5.98
C THR A 381 17.95 25.54 6.10
N TRP A 382 17.32 24.76 6.98
CA TRP A 382 15.89 24.84 7.27
C TRP A 382 15.54 26.11 8.05
N ARG A 383 14.26 26.52 8.01
CA ARG A 383 13.79 27.72 8.71
C ARG A 383 12.43 27.56 9.39
N GLY A 384 11.52 26.79 8.80
CA GLY A 384 10.14 26.63 9.28
C GLY A 384 9.29 27.90 9.11
N ILE A 385 7.97 27.72 9.07
CA ILE A 385 7.02 28.81 8.82
C ILE A 385 5.89 28.92 9.85
N VAL A 386 5.77 28.04 10.83
CA VAL A 386 4.67 28.08 11.79
C VAL A 386 5.01 29.04 12.94
N ILE A 387 4.13 29.99 13.26
CA ILE A 387 4.34 30.91 14.40
C ILE A 387 3.12 31.05 15.31
N GLY A 388 2.10 30.24 15.06
CA GLY A 388 0.83 30.27 15.77
C GLY A 388 -0.24 29.52 15.00
N GLU A 389 -1.48 29.67 15.46
CA GLU A 389 -2.67 29.10 14.85
C GLU A 389 -3.79 30.16 14.73
N ASP A 390 -4.69 29.97 13.77
CA ASP A 390 -5.89 30.78 13.62
C ASP A 390 -7.06 30.27 14.47
N ALA A 391 -8.23 30.89 14.35
CA ALA A 391 -9.40 30.53 15.14
C ALA A 391 -9.98 29.13 14.81
N ASP A 392 -9.61 28.58 13.65
CA ASP A 392 -10.01 27.26 13.18
C ASP A 392 -8.92 26.20 13.47
N GLY A 393 -7.79 26.59 14.10
CA GLY A 393 -6.68 25.71 14.43
C GLY A 393 -5.66 25.52 13.31
N HIS A 394 -5.77 26.27 12.20
CA HIS A 394 -4.81 26.17 11.09
C HIS A 394 -3.54 26.97 11.37
N PRO A 395 -2.38 26.54 10.87
CA PRO A 395 -1.11 27.25 11.10
C PRO A 395 -1.11 28.67 10.53
N VAL A 396 -0.52 29.59 11.30
CA VAL A 396 -0.25 30.98 10.90
C VAL A 396 1.24 31.14 10.60
N SER A 397 1.55 31.82 9.49
CA SER A 397 2.93 32.09 9.05
C SER A 397 3.35 33.55 9.20
N PRO A 398 4.65 33.86 9.37
CA PRO A 398 5.16 35.23 9.41
C PRO A 398 4.71 36.07 8.21
N GLU A 399 4.40 37.36 8.46
CA GLU A 399 4.04 38.33 7.42
C GLU A 399 5.05 38.38 6.27
N SER A 400 6.34 38.19 6.57
CA SER A 400 7.42 38.18 5.56
C SER A 400 7.28 37.06 4.52
N CYS A 401 6.62 35.95 4.86
CA CYS A 401 6.41 34.82 3.96
C CYS A 401 5.08 35.02 3.19
N VAL A 402 4.00 35.29 3.93
CA VAL A 402 2.65 35.42 3.32
C VAL A 402 2.53 36.67 2.45
N SER A 403 3.32 37.73 2.67
CA SER A 403 3.33 38.90 1.78
C SER A 403 3.63 38.56 0.32
N CYS A 404 4.39 37.48 0.08
CA CYS A 404 4.61 36.96 -1.27
C CYS A 404 3.69 35.78 -1.57
N HIS A 405 3.60 34.81 -0.66
CA HIS A 405 2.97 33.50 -0.88
C HIS A 405 1.45 33.45 -0.67
N SER A 406 0.81 34.59 -0.34
CA SER A 406 -0.66 34.73 -0.36
C SER A 406 -1.16 36.03 -1.03
N LEU A 407 -0.29 37.00 -1.34
CA LEU A 407 -0.70 38.30 -1.88
C LEU A 407 -0.10 38.67 -3.25
N LEU A 408 1.12 38.24 -3.56
CA LEU A 408 1.85 38.69 -4.77
C LEU A 408 2.10 37.57 -5.79
N SER A 409 2.03 36.30 -5.37
CA SER A 409 2.00 35.12 -6.24
C SER A 409 0.63 34.44 -6.19
N VAL A 410 0.47 33.33 -6.92
CA VAL A 410 -0.62 32.39 -6.65
C VAL A 410 -0.55 32.00 -5.17
N ASP A 411 -1.66 32.15 -4.46
CA ASP A 411 -1.75 31.83 -3.03
C ASP A 411 -1.72 30.32 -2.86
N GLN A 412 -0.60 29.83 -2.31
CA GLN A 412 -0.40 28.41 -1.99
C GLN A 412 -0.41 28.15 -0.48
N PHE A 413 -0.29 29.20 0.33
CA PHE A 413 -0.27 29.05 1.79
C PHE A 413 -1.67 28.80 2.34
N THR A 414 -2.64 29.61 1.97
CA THR A 414 -4.02 29.49 2.48
C THR A 414 -4.67 28.14 2.20
N PRO A 415 -4.54 27.54 0.99
CA PRO A 415 -5.08 26.20 0.76
C PRO A 415 -4.25 25.12 1.49
N TRP A 416 -2.91 25.21 1.48
CA TRP A 416 -2.03 24.26 2.18
C TRP A 416 -2.31 24.20 3.69
N ALA A 417 -2.58 25.33 4.34
CA ALA A 417 -2.85 25.40 5.77
C ALA A 417 -4.09 24.58 6.22
N LYS A 418 -4.90 24.10 5.26
CA LYS A 418 -6.09 23.27 5.48
C LYS A 418 -5.88 21.81 5.06
N THR A 419 -4.62 21.40 4.93
CA THR A 419 -4.24 20.03 4.55
C THR A 419 -3.84 19.23 5.77
N GLY A 420 -3.97 17.91 5.70
CA GLY A 420 -3.48 17.01 6.75
C GLY A 420 -1.98 17.17 6.99
N HIS A 421 -1.20 17.50 5.95
CA HIS A 421 0.24 17.80 6.09
C HIS A 421 0.51 18.98 7.04
N ALA A 422 -0.35 19.99 7.01
CA ALA A 422 -0.19 21.20 7.81
C ALA A 422 -0.55 21.00 9.30
N GLU A 423 -1.18 19.88 9.65
CA GLU A 423 -1.67 19.61 11.02
C GLU A 423 -1.28 18.23 11.58
N ILE A 424 -0.68 17.33 10.80
CA ILE A 424 -0.47 15.93 11.23
C ILE A 424 0.37 15.80 12.50
N PHE A 425 1.37 16.66 12.69
CA PHE A 425 2.16 16.69 13.91
C PHE A 425 1.30 17.21 15.07
N THR A 426 0.60 18.32 14.84
CA THR A 426 -0.30 18.97 15.80
C THR A 426 -1.37 17.99 16.29
N THR A 427 -2.04 17.31 15.37
CA THR A 427 -3.10 16.32 15.62
C THR A 427 -2.55 15.12 16.40
N ASN A 428 -1.38 14.59 16.04
CA ASN A 428 -0.78 13.47 16.76
C ASN A 428 -0.33 13.85 18.17
N LEU A 429 0.28 15.02 18.35
CA LEU A 429 0.69 15.51 19.66
C LEU A 429 -0.51 15.66 20.61
N ASN A 430 -1.65 16.11 20.08
CA ASN A 430 -2.87 16.30 20.86
C ASN A 430 -3.64 14.98 21.12
N ASN A 431 -3.62 14.03 20.19
CA ASN A 431 -4.59 12.93 20.18
C ASN A 431 -3.99 11.52 20.19
N SER A 432 -2.70 11.33 19.89
CA SER A 432 -2.09 10.02 19.71
C SER A 432 -1.18 9.61 20.87
N PRO A 433 -1.45 8.49 21.57
CA PRO A 433 -0.52 7.93 22.54
C PRO A 433 0.66 7.19 21.89
N TYR A 434 0.62 7.00 20.57
CA TYR A 434 1.63 6.26 19.80
C TYR A 434 2.63 7.17 19.10
N TRP A 435 2.49 8.49 19.25
CA TRP A 435 3.42 9.46 18.69
C TRP A 435 4.77 9.39 19.42
N GLY A 436 5.88 9.33 18.68
CA GLY A 436 7.22 9.21 19.24
C GLY A 436 8.32 9.80 18.36
N PRO A 437 9.59 9.83 18.84
CA PRO A 437 10.69 10.47 18.13
C PRO A 437 10.97 9.93 16.72
N GLN A 438 10.65 8.67 16.45
CA GLN A 438 10.78 8.07 15.12
C GLN A 438 9.94 8.78 14.05
N CYS A 439 8.90 9.51 14.46
CA CYS A 439 7.98 10.18 13.53
C CYS A 439 8.48 11.55 13.05
N PHE A 440 9.50 12.14 13.68
CA PHE A 440 10.00 13.47 13.32
C PHE A 440 10.55 13.52 11.89
N SER A 441 11.20 12.45 11.42
CA SER A 441 11.76 12.36 10.06
C SER A 441 10.75 12.71 8.98
N CYS A 442 9.49 12.30 9.17
CA CYS A 442 8.43 12.51 8.19
C CYS A 442 7.53 13.70 8.49
N HIS A 443 7.35 14.06 9.76
CA HIS A 443 6.30 14.99 10.21
C HIS A 443 6.84 16.27 10.87
N SER A 444 8.08 16.61 10.57
CA SER A 444 8.70 17.88 10.93
C SER A 444 9.64 18.34 9.83
N VAL A 445 10.12 19.57 9.93
CA VAL A 445 11.07 20.12 8.97
C VAL A 445 12.49 19.81 9.44
N GLY A 446 13.20 19.02 8.64
CA GLY A 446 14.66 18.94 8.68
C GLY A 446 15.26 18.09 9.79
N TYR A 447 14.48 17.22 10.44
CA TYR A 447 14.98 16.34 11.50
C TYR A 447 16.13 15.45 11.03
N ASP A 448 17.34 15.72 11.52
CA ASP A 448 18.54 14.90 11.27
C ASP A 448 19.54 15.07 12.43
N PRO A 449 19.47 14.22 13.47
CA PRO A 449 20.28 14.36 14.67
C PRO A 449 21.79 14.21 14.43
N ALA A 450 22.21 13.77 13.25
CA ALA A 450 23.63 13.67 12.89
C ALA A 450 24.20 14.99 12.33
N VAL A 451 23.36 15.94 11.93
CA VAL A 451 23.77 17.12 11.15
C VAL A 451 23.09 18.40 11.64
N ALA A 452 23.90 19.39 12.00
CA ALA A 452 23.40 20.73 12.32
C ALA A 452 23.07 21.54 11.04
N ASN A 453 21.85 21.37 10.53
CA ASN A 453 21.34 21.96 9.29
C ASN A 453 20.18 22.96 9.52
N GLY A 454 19.87 23.28 10.78
CA GLY A 454 18.79 24.17 11.19
C GLY A 454 17.42 23.49 11.29
N GLY A 455 17.40 22.16 11.34
CA GLY A 455 16.19 21.34 11.50
C GLY A 455 15.55 21.47 12.88
N ILE A 456 14.40 20.79 13.08
CA ILE A 456 13.65 20.85 14.35
C ILE A 456 14.52 20.47 15.56
N ASP A 457 15.44 19.52 15.38
CA ASP A 457 16.33 18.98 16.41
C ASP A 457 17.50 19.91 16.77
N ASP A 458 17.80 20.89 15.92
CA ASP A 458 18.82 21.92 16.15
C ASP A 458 18.29 23.13 16.96
N THR A 459 16.98 23.16 17.23
CA THR A 459 16.38 24.29 17.94
C THR A 459 16.78 24.31 19.41
N VAL A 460 16.89 25.52 19.96
CA VAL A 460 17.42 25.71 21.33
C VAL A 460 16.51 25.14 22.41
N ASP A 461 15.22 24.93 22.11
CA ASP A 461 14.19 24.43 23.02
C ASP A 461 13.78 22.96 22.74
N PHE A 462 14.41 22.29 21.76
CA PHE A 462 14.03 20.92 21.37
C PHE A 462 14.16 19.90 22.50
N LEU A 463 15.29 19.91 23.22
CA LEU A 463 15.52 18.96 24.33
C LEU A 463 14.57 19.22 25.51
N ASP A 464 14.23 20.48 25.75
CA ASP A 464 13.26 20.85 26.77
C ASP A 464 11.85 20.37 26.37
N PHE A 465 11.49 20.49 25.09
CA PHE A 465 10.26 19.93 24.53
C PHE A 465 10.18 18.40 24.70
N LEU A 466 11.23 17.66 24.36
CA LEU A 466 11.27 16.21 24.57
C LEU A 466 11.11 15.84 26.05
N GLY A 467 11.65 16.67 26.96
CA GLY A 467 11.55 16.49 28.41
C GLY A 467 10.22 16.92 29.03
N ALA A 468 9.36 17.63 28.28
CA ALA A 468 8.11 18.20 28.79
C ALA A 468 7.00 17.16 29.00
N GLY A 469 7.18 15.93 28.48
CA GLY A 469 6.21 14.86 28.63
C GLY A 469 4.97 15.01 27.76
N LEU A 470 5.02 15.81 26.69
CA LEU A 470 3.91 16.00 25.74
C LEU A 470 3.78 14.82 24.76
N ILE A 471 4.90 14.20 24.39
CA ILE A 471 4.95 13.08 23.44
C ILE A 471 4.44 11.80 24.12
N GLY A 472 3.58 11.05 23.42
CA GLY A 472 2.94 9.83 23.94
C GLY A 472 1.89 10.07 25.04
N ASN A 473 1.60 11.32 25.39
CA ASN A 473 0.66 11.71 26.44
C ASN A 473 -0.37 12.71 25.86
N PRO A 474 -1.36 12.22 25.09
CA PRO A 474 -2.26 13.08 24.34
C PRO A 474 -3.12 13.96 25.25
N SER A 475 -3.16 15.25 24.94
CA SER A 475 -4.02 16.25 25.56
C SER A 475 -4.39 17.31 24.52
N PRO A 476 -5.64 17.82 24.50
CA PRO A 476 -6.05 18.86 23.55
C PRO A 476 -5.25 20.17 23.69
N ASP A 477 -4.56 20.37 24.83
CA ASP A 477 -3.77 21.57 25.12
C ASP A 477 -2.26 21.40 24.78
N ASN A 478 -1.82 20.24 24.27
CA ASN A 478 -0.39 20.00 24.05
C ASN A 478 0.18 20.93 22.97
N TRP A 479 -0.55 21.15 21.88
CA TRP A 479 -0.10 22.04 20.81
C TRP A 479 -0.05 23.50 21.24
N SER A 480 -1.05 23.98 21.98
CA SER A 480 -1.02 25.35 22.52
C SER A 480 0.13 25.53 23.51
N THR A 481 0.39 24.53 24.35
CA THR A 481 1.57 24.49 25.22
C THR A 481 2.87 24.55 24.39
N MET A 482 2.94 23.80 23.28
CA MET A 482 4.12 23.82 22.41
C MET A 482 4.36 25.19 21.76
N LEU A 483 3.30 25.87 21.30
CA LEU A 483 3.38 27.22 20.76
C LEU A 483 3.87 28.24 21.80
N ASP A 484 3.42 28.12 23.05
CA ASP A 484 3.73 29.06 24.12
C ASP A 484 5.12 28.83 24.75
N GLU A 485 5.51 27.57 24.96
CA GLU A 485 6.70 27.20 25.73
C GLU A 485 7.89 26.76 24.85
N PHE A 486 7.63 26.24 23.64
CA PHE A 486 8.63 25.66 22.73
C PHE A 486 8.54 26.26 21.32
N ALA A 487 8.41 27.59 21.25
CA ALA A 487 8.11 28.32 20.02
C ALA A 487 9.11 28.08 18.88
N THR A 488 10.41 27.86 19.15
CA THR A 488 11.37 27.59 18.06
C THR A 488 11.25 26.17 17.53
N THR A 489 10.93 25.20 18.38
CA THR A 489 10.57 23.84 17.96
C THR A 489 9.25 23.83 17.18
N ALA A 490 8.22 24.54 17.68
CA ALA A 490 6.91 24.63 17.03
C ALA A 490 6.99 25.20 15.61
N GLN A 491 7.96 26.09 15.36
CA GLN A 491 8.19 26.68 14.05
C GLN A 491 8.50 25.66 12.95
N LEU A 492 9.09 24.52 13.31
CA LEU A 492 9.51 23.44 12.40
C LEU A 492 8.60 22.20 12.51
N ALA A 493 7.49 22.29 13.25
CA ALA A 493 6.51 21.20 13.36
C ALA A 493 5.61 21.09 12.11
N ASN A 494 5.00 19.92 11.91
CA ASN A 494 4.18 19.56 10.73
C ASN A 494 5.00 19.38 9.44
N VAL A 495 4.33 18.91 8.38
CA VAL A 495 4.91 18.79 7.03
C VAL A 495 4.68 20.10 6.29
N GLN A 496 5.74 20.89 6.14
CA GLN A 496 5.70 22.24 5.60
C GLN A 496 6.22 22.32 4.16
N CYS A 497 6.22 23.53 3.60
CA CYS A 497 6.72 23.80 2.25
C CYS A 497 8.15 23.28 2.03
N GLU A 498 9.00 23.39 3.04
CA GLU A 498 10.41 23.00 2.95
C GLU A 498 10.58 21.48 2.80
N ASN A 499 9.68 20.65 3.33
CA ASN A 499 9.73 19.19 3.13
C ASN A 499 9.63 18.80 1.65
N CYS A 500 8.84 19.54 0.85
CA CYS A 500 8.63 19.25 -0.58
C CYS A 500 9.46 20.12 -1.52
N HIS A 501 9.97 21.27 -1.06
CA HIS A 501 10.65 22.27 -1.89
C HIS A 501 12.10 22.56 -1.48
N GLY A 502 12.62 21.80 -0.51
CA GLY A 502 13.95 21.96 0.06
C GLY A 502 14.13 23.23 0.90
N PRO A 503 15.32 23.42 1.48
CA PRO A 503 15.59 24.47 2.45
C PRO A 503 15.57 25.88 1.85
N GLN A 504 15.08 26.86 2.61
CA GLN A 504 14.89 28.23 2.15
C GLN A 504 15.91 29.25 2.66
N SER A 505 16.76 28.88 3.62
CA SER A 505 17.76 29.76 4.23
C SER A 505 19.19 29.48 3.74
N ALA A 506 20.03 30.50 3.69
CA ALA A 506 21.47 30.40 3.49
C ALA A 506 22.25 30.72 4.78
N GLY A 507 21.59 30.66 5.93
CA GLY A 507 22.12 31.08 7.23
C GLY A 507 22.05 32.61 7.46
N ALA A 508 22.13 33.03 8.72
CA ALA A 508 22.20 34.43 9.16
C ALA A 508 21.14 35.38 8.55
N GLY A 509 19.92 34.88 8.30
CA GLY A 509 18.81 35.67 7.74
C GLY A 509 18.89 35.92 6.23
N ALA A 510 19.83 35.30 5.52
CA ALA A 510 19.88 35.31 4.06
C ALA A 510 19.01 34.20 3.47
N SER A 511 18.33 34.48 2.35
CA SER A 511 17.59 33.46 1.61
C SER A 511 18.54 32.60 0.79
N ASN A 512 18.25 31.30 0.71
CA ASN A 512 18.88 30.40 -0.26
C ASN A 512 18.60 30.91 -1.69
N PRO A 513 19.60 31.04 -2.58
CA PRO A 513 19.39 31.44 -3.97
C PRO A 513 18.36 30.60 -4.74
N ALA A 514 18.11 29.35 -4.33
CA ALA A 514 17.04 28.53 -4.89
C ALA A 514 15.64 29.09 -4.61
N HIS A 515 15.44 29.81 -3.50
CA HIS A 515 14.12 30.26 -3.07
C HIS A 515 13.40 31.15 -4.12
N THR A 516 14.17 31.90 -4.91
CA THR A 516 13.65 32.75 -6.00
C THR A 516 13.64 32.05 -7.36
N GLN A 517 13.90 30.74 -7.40
CA GLN A 517 13.94 29.93 -8.60
C GLN A 517 12.89 28.81 -8.51
N HIS A 518 12.24 28.52 -9.63
CA HIS A 518 11.22 27.48 -9.70
C HIS A 518 11.87 26.09 -9.81
N ASP A 519 12.67 25.89 -10.84
CA ASP A 519 13.19 24.58 -11.27
C ASP A 519 14.04 23.80 -10.25
N PRO A 520 14.81 24.40 -9.32
CA PRO A 520 15.53 23.61 -8.32
C PRO A 520 14.64 23.14 -7.17
N ARG A 521 13.43 23.70 -7.03
CA ARG A 521 12.54 23.47 -5.88
C ARG A 521 11.28 22.67 -6.22
N VAL A 522 10.96 22.50 -7.49
CA VAL A 522 9.78 21.77 -7.94
C VAL A 522 10.24 20.56 -8.74
N SER A 523 9.77 19.39 -8.35
CA SER A 523 10.01 18.12 -9.05
C SER A 523 8.67 17.43 -9.26
N LEU A 524 8.51 16.80 -10.42
CA LEU A 524 7.37 15.91 -10.70
C LEU A 524 7.66 14.46 -10.29
N SER A 525 8.86 14.15 -9.80
CA SER A 525 9.19 12.80 -9.33
C SER A 525 8.37 12.43 -8.10
N SER A 526 7.89 11.19 -8.06
CA SER A 526 7.26 10.61 -6.88
C SER A 526 8.22 10.50 -5.68
N ASP A 527 9.53 10.61 -5.89
CA ASP A 527 10.55 10.58 -4.81
C ASP A 527 10.34 11.66 -3.75
N VAL A 528 9.79 12.82 -4.13
CA VAL A 528 9.44 13.90 -3.18
C VAL A 528 8.41 13.39 -2.17
N CYS A 529 7.44 12.59 -2.63
CA CYS A 529 6.44 11.97 -1.77
C CYS A 529 7.01 10.75 -1.03
N ALA A 530 7.89 10.00 -1.68
CA ALA A 530 8.50 8.77 -1.16
C ALA A 530 9.39 9.00 0.07
N THR A 531 9.89 10.22 0.27
CA THR A 531 10.66 10.59 1.46
C THR A 531 9.92 10.20 2.76
N CYS A 532 8.58 10.29 2.75
CA CYS A 532 7.73 9.87 3.87
C CYS A 532 6.80 8.70 3.50
N HIS A 533 6.23 8.71 2.29
CA HIS A 533 5.31 7.67 1.81
C HIS A 533 6.01 6.46 1.19
N GLY A 534 7.26 6.23 1.58
CA GLY A 534 8.07 5.08 1.21
C GLY A 534 8.50 4.23 2.41
N GLU A 535 7.85 4.38 3.58
CA GLU A 535 8.13 3.63 4.82
C GLU A 535 7.12 2.50 5.03
N PRO A 536 7.41 1.26 4.60
CA PRO A 536 6.60 0.09 4.95
C PRO A 536 6.73 -0.28 6.43
N LEU A 537 5.79 -1.03 7.00
CA LEU A 537 4.53 -1.45 6.39
C LEU A 537 3.41 -0.39 6.50
N ARG A 538 3.67 0.79 7.08
CA ARG A 538 2.59 1.73 7.44
C ARG A 538 2.29 2.78 6.38
N HIS A 539 3.27 3.13 5.55
CA HIS A 539 3.21 4.30 4.67
C HIS A 539 3.63 4.00 3.22
N ALA A 540 3.72 2.73 2.79
CA ALA A 540 4.33 2.30 1.52
C ALA A 540 3.49 2.56 0.23
N ARG A 541 2.79 3.70 0.15
CA ARG A 541 2.02 4.08 -1.06
C ARG A 541 2.93 4.27 -2.27
N PHE A 542 4.18 4.68 -2.06
CA PHE A 542 5.17 4.78 -3.12
C PHE A 542 5.49 3.40 -3.73
N GLN A 543 5.76 2.39 -2.91
CA GLN A 543 6.03 1.03 -3.39
C GLN A 543 4.80 0.42 -4.08
N GLN A 544 3.60 0.68 -3.57
CA GLN A 544 2.36 0.28 -4.26
C GLN A 544 2.22 0.93 -5.65
N TRP A 545 2.51 2.23 -5.76
CA TRP A 545 2.52 2.94 -7.04
C TRP A 545 3.58 2.40 -8.00
N GLN A 546 4.77 2.07 -7.49
CA GLN A 546 5.88 1.48 -8.24
C GLN A 546 5.49 0.15 -8.92
N LEU A 547 4.60 -0.65 -8.33
CA LEU A 547 4.07 -1.89 -8.91
C LEU A 547 3.01 -1.66 -10.01
N SER A 548 2.58 -0.42 -10.24
CA SER A 548 1.51 -0.10 -11.18
C SER A 548 2.02 0.37 -12.54
N GLY A 549 1.17 0.25 -13.56
CA GLY A 549 1.44 0.81 -14.89
C GLY A 549 1.61 2.34 -14.92
N HIS A 550 1.15 3.06 -13.88
CA HIS A 550 1.35 4.51 -13.76
C HIS A 550 2.81 4.90 -13.49
N ALA A 551 3.60 3.99 -12.93
CA ALA A 551 5.03 4.21 -12.74
C ALA A 551 5.87 3.94 -13.99
N ASN A 552 5.29 3.42 -15.08
CA ASN A 552 6.03 3.00 -16.27
C ASN A 552 6.73 4.16 -16.99
N TYR A 553 8.03 4.27 -16.77
CA TYR A 553 8.85 5.32 -17.38
C TYR A 553 9.14 5.10 -18.87
N GLU A 554 9.23 3.87 -19.36
CA GLU A 554 9.47 3.61 -20.78
C GLU A 554 8.32 4.11 -21.65
N LEU A 555 7.09 3.83 -21.22
CA LEU A 555 5.91 4.35 -21.89
C LEU A 555 5.85 5.88 -21.84
N ALA A 556 6.25 6.47 -20.70
CA ALA A 556 6.32 7.92 -20.57
C ALA A 556 7.35 8.51 -21.55
N ILE A 557 8.51 7.89 -21.67
CA ILE A 557 9.59 8.26 -22.61
C ILE A 557 9.07 8.20 -24.05
N ASP A 558 8.47 7.09 -24.46
CA ASP A 558 7.99 6.87 -25.82
C ASP A 558 6.90 7.87 -26.25
N GLU A 559 6.03 8.25 -25.33
CA GLU A 559 4.87 9.11 -25.61
C GLU A 559 5.05 10.57 -25.18
N GLY A 560 6.10 10.87 -24.42
CA GLY A 560 6.25 12.11 -23.66
C GLY A 560 6.54 13.34 -24.50
N GLU A 561 7.15 13.19 -25.67
CA GLU A 561 7.42 14.29 -26.59
C GLU A 561 6.25 14.56 -27.57
N SER A 562 5.18 13.77 -27.51
CA SER A 562 3.96 13.99 -28.29
C SER A 562 2.97 14.86 -27.52
N GLY A 563 2.66 16.05 -28.02
CA GLY A 563 1.65 16.93 -27.41
C GLY A 563 0.23 16.33 -27.36
N SER A 564 -0.04 15.25 -28.08
CA SER A 564 -1.35 14.57 -28.03
C SER A 564 -1.39 13.39 -27.06
N CYS A 565 -0.24 12.73 -26.83
CA CYS A 565 -0.13 11.53 -26.00
C CYS A 565 0.33 11.85 -24.58
N SER A 566 1.25 12.81 -24.42
CA SER A 566 1.84 13.19 -23.14
C SER A 566 0.82 13.65 -22.10
N ARG A 567 -0.35 14.16 -22.54
CA ARG A 567 -1.51 14.48 -21.70
C ARG A 567 -1.92 13.36 -20.74
N CYS A 568 -1.78 12.10 -21.18
CA CYS A 568 -2.20 10.93 -20.41
C CYS A 568 -1.04 9.99 -20.07
N HIS A 569 0.13 10.13 -20.71
CA HIS A 569 1.29 9.25 -20.47
C HIS A 569 2.43 9.89 -19.69
N THR A 570 2.32 11.19 -19.35
CA THR A 570 3.31 11.88 -18.52
C THR A 570 2.64 12.79 -17.49
N ALA A 571 3.25 12.94 -16.31
CA ALA A 571 2.83 13.96 -15.34
C ALA A 571 3.03 15.38 -15.92
N ASN A 572 4.12 15.60 -16.67
CA ASN A 572 4.41 16.87 -17.35
C ASN A 572 3.23 17.29 -18.24
N GLY A 573 2.80 16.40 -19.11
CA GLY A 573 1.73 16.66 -20.07
C GLY A 573 0.37 16.76 -19.42
N PHE A 574 0.06 15.92 -18.42
CA PHE A 574 -1.21 16.02 -17.70
C PHE A 574 -1.36 17.39 -17.01
N LEU A 575 -0.33 17.85 -16.29
CA LEU A 575 -0.38 19.12 -15.57
C LEU A 575 -0.39 20.34 -16.50
N ALA A 576 0.23 20.26 -17.67
CA ALA A 576 0.12 21.29 -18.70
C ALA A 576 -1.27 21.31 -19.38
N TRP A 577 -1.92 20.16 -19.49
CA TRP A 577 -3.25 20.02 -20.08
C TRP A 577 -4.39 20.41 -19.13
N LEU A 578 -4.24 20.09 -17.85
CA LEU A 578 -5.30 20.21 -16.84
C LEU A 578 -6.01 21.57 -16.81
N PRO A 579 -5.32 22.74 -16.84
CA PRO A 579 -6.00 24.03 -16.84
C PRO A 579 -6.86 24.27 -18.09
N VAL A 580 -6.48 23.71 -19.25
CA VAL A 580 -7.30 23.75 -20.47
C VAL A 580 -8.50 22.82 -20.33
N LEU A 581 -8.26 21.62 -19.80
CA LEU A 581 -9.31 20.62 -19.58
C LEU A 581 -10.40 21.13 -18.61
N LEU A 582 -10.01 21.81 -17.53
CA LEU A 582 -10.93 22.40 -16.55
C LEU A 582 -11.56 23.71 -17.03
N GLY A 583 -11.09 24.27 -18.15
CA GLY A 583 -11.57 25.55 -18.68
C GLY A 583 -11.02 26.78 -17.95
N ASP A 584 -10.02 26.61 -17.10
CA ASP A 584 -9.31 27.70 -16.41
C ASP A 584 -8.51 28.55 -17.40
N VAL A 585 -8.02 27.93 -18.48
CA VAL A 585 -7.30 28.57 -19.58
C VAL A 585 -8.03 28.30 -20.89
N PRO A 586 -8.20 29.31 -21.78
CA PRO A 586 -8.79 29.08 -23.09
C PRO A 586 -7.97 28.09 -23.93
N GLY A 587 -8.62 27.06 -24.46
CA GLY A 587 -7.99 26.10 -25.35
C GLY A 587 -8.98 25.01 -25.78
N ASP A 588 -8.57 24.21 -26.75
CA ASP A 588 -9.30 23.00 -27.14
C ASP A 588 -8.78 21.84 -26.27
N PRO A 589 -9.60 21.26 -25.37
CA PRO A 589 -9.17 20.14 -24.53
C PRO A 589 -8.80 18.90 -25.34
N THR A 590 -9.27 18.79 -26.58
CA THR A 590 -8.92 17.71 -27.52
C THR A 590 -7.65 18.01 -28.32
N GLY A 591 -7.21 19.27 -28.34
CA GLY A 591 -6.00 19.74 -29.01
C GLY A 591 -4.70 19.20 -28.40
N SER A 592 -3.60 19.30 -29.15
CA SER A 592 -2.27 18.98 -28.63
C SER A 592 -1.78 20.10 -27.71
N ILE A 593 -1.07 19.73 -26.64
CA ILE A 593 -0.39 20.68 -25.77
C ILE A 593 0.99 21.04 -26.32
N ASP A 594 1.51 22.18 -25.86
CA ASP A 594 2.89 22.57 -26.12
C ASP A 594 3.84 21.74 -25.24
N VAL A 595 4.69 20.94 -25.88
CA VAL A 595 5.74 20.17 -25.21
C VAL A 595 6.98 21.04 -25.09
N THR A 596 7.38 21.34 -23.86
CA THR A 596 8.53 22.20 -23.54
C THR A 596 9.69 21.46 -22.87
N TRP A 597 9.57 20.14 -22.73
CA TRP A 597 10.53 19.24 -22.12
C TRP A 597 11.11 18.28 -23.15
N GLY A 598 12.29 17.73 -22.86
CA GLY A 598 12.87 16.62 -23.60
C GLY A 598 12.76 15.30 -22.83
N ILE A 599 13.25 14.23 -23.43
CA ILE A 599 13.21 12.87 -22.86
C ILE A 599 13.77 12.77 -21.43
N ASP A 600 14.80 13.54 -21.10
CA ASP A 600 15.44 13.52 -19.78
C ASP A 600 14.59 14.19 -18.67
N ASP A 601 13.61 15.01 -19.04
CA ASP A 601 12.74 15.76 -18.13
C ASP A 601 11.34 15.14 -18.02
N VAL A 602 11.08 14.04 -18.74
CA VAL A 602 9.80 13.33 -18.69
C VAL A 602 9.65 12.58 -17.36
N HIS A 603 8.44 12.62 -16.82
CA HIS A 603 7.99 11.80 -15.71
C HIS A 603 6.72 11.03 -16.10
N PRO A 604 6.56 9.78 -15.62
CA PRO A 604 5.36 8.98 -15.84
C PRO A 604 4.20 9.56 -15.02
N GLN A 605 3.10 8.83 -14.86
CA GLN A 605 2.00 9.33 -14.03
C GLN A 605 2.36 9.20 -12.54
N THR A 606 2.93 10.27 -11.99
CA THR A 606 3.40 10.34 -10.60
C THR A 606 2.29 10.76 -9.63
N CYS A 607 2.59 10.77 -8.33
CA CYS A 607 1.62 11.16 -7.29
C CYS A 607 0.96 12.52 -7.58
N VAL A 608 1.72 13.48 -8.12
CA VAL A 608 1.24 14.86 -8.38
C VAL A 608 0.32 14.97 -9.59
N THR A 609 0.23 13.94 -10.44
CA THR A 609 -0.82 13.84 -11.46
C THR A 609 -2.20 13.83 -10.81
N CYS A 610 -2.40 13.00 -9.79
CA CYS A 610 -3.69 12.83 -9.14
C CYS A 610 -3.90 13.81 -7.98
N HIS A 611 -2.84 14.11 -7.23
CA HIS A 611 -2.90 14.91 -6.01
C HIS A 611 -2.30 16.31 -6.22
N ASP A 612 -2.96 17.32 -5.67
CA ASP A 612 -2.33 18.61 -5.44
C ASP A 612 -1.94 18.69 -3.95
N PRO A 613 -0.64 18.77 -3.60
CA PRO A 613 -0.21 18.80 -2.22
C PRO A 613 -0.68 20.05 -1.45
N HIS A 614 -1.21 21.06 -2.13
CA HIS A 614 -1.76 22.27 -1.51
C HIS A 614 -3.29 22.23 -1.38
N ASN A 615 -4.00 21.32 -2.05
CA ASN A 615 -5.45 21.32 -2.01
C ASN A 615 -5.97 20.86 -0.63
N PRO A 616 -6.95 21.57 -0.04
CA PRO A 616 -7.51 21.21 1.27
C PRO A 616 -7.97 19.75 1.37
N GLY A 617 -7.86 19.21 2.59
CA GLY A 617 -8.23 17.85 2.96
C GLY A 617 -7.34 17.38 4.10
N SER A 618 -7.93 17.11 5.27
CA SER A 618 -7.21 16.79 6.51
C SER A 618 -7.38 15.35 6.98
N THR A 619 -8.36 14.63 6.46
CA THR A 619 -8.72 13.28 6.86
C THR A 619 -8.39 12.28 5.75
N SER A 620 -7.69 11.20 6.11
CA SER A 620 -7.43 10.06 5.23
C SER A 620 -8.00 8.78 5.84
N GLY A 621 -8.38 7.80 5.01
CA GLY A 621 -9.02 6.54 5.43
C GLY A 621 -10.54 6.56 5.31
N ILE A 622 -11.26 6.02 6.30
CA ILE A 622 -12.73 6.06 6.33
C ILE A 622 -13.18 7.52 6.40
N ASP A 623 -14.17 7.88 5.58
CA ASP A 623 -14.66 9.25 5.44
C ASP A 623 -13.59 10.27 4.97
N THR A 624 -12.60 9.79 4.21
CA THR A 624 -11.53 10.63 3.65
C THR A 624 -12.07 11.82 2.85
N ASP A 625 -11.59 13.02 3.21
CA ASP A 625 -11.86 14.28 2.52
C ASP A 625 -10.69 14.72 1.63
N ALA A 626 -9.60 13.93 1.61
CA ALA A 626 -8.49 14.11 0.69
C ALA A 626 -8.98 14.25 -0.76
N THR A 627 -8.48 15.28 -1.43
CA THR A 627 -8.93 15.64 -2.77
C THR A 627 -8.03 15.07 -3.87
N VAL A 628 -8.63 14.88 -5.04
CA VAL A 628 -7.94 14.64 -6.31
C VAL A 628 -8.26 15.78 -7.26
N ARG A 629 -7.42 15.97 -8.28
CA ARG A 629 -7.53 17.12 -9.19
C ARG A 629 -8.85 17.22 -9.97
N VAL A 630 -9.53 16.09 -10.19
CA VAL A 630 -10.83 16.03 -10.87
C VAL A 630 -11.78 15.11 -10.12
N SER A 631 -12.94 15.64 -9.71
CA SER A 631 -13.97 14.87 -8.99
C SER A 631 -15.39 15.32 -9.36
N GLY A 632 -16.37 14.45 -9.10
CA GLY A 632 -17.78 14.70 -9.37
C GLY A 632 -18.16 14.30 -10.80
N ASN A 633 -18.18 15.26 -11.72
CA ASN A 633 -18.36 14.99 -13.15
C ASN A 633 -16.99 15.07 -13.84
N THR A 634 -16.82 14.33 -14.93
CA THR A 634 -15.68 14.61 -15.81
C THR A 634 -15.90 15.93 -16.55
N PRO A 635 -14.83 16.61 -16.97
CA PRO A 635 -14.88 17.49 -18.13
C PRO A 635 -15.35 16.74 -19.39
N GLU A 636 -15.52 17.43 -20.51
CA GLU A 636 -15.75 16.75 -21.80
C GLU A 636 -14.53 15.89 -22.13
N LEU A 637 -14.74 14.58 -22.21
CA LEU A 637 -13.68 13.61 -22.48
C LEU A 637 -13.27 13.66 -23.95
N ILE A 638 -12.06 13.20 -24.25
CA ILE A 638 -11.56 13.12 -25.63
C ILE A 638 -12.38 12.09 -26.45
N ALA A 639 -13.05 11.17 -25.75
CA ALA A 639 -14.09 10.27 -26.25
C ALA A 639 -15.39 10.96 -26.71
N GLY A 640 -15.55 12.27 -26.49
CA GLY A 640 -16.67 13.07 -27.01
C GLY A 640 -17.91 13.13 -26.12
N PHE A 641 -17.83 12.71 -24.85
CA PHE A 641 -18.95 12.77 -23.92
C PHE A 641 -18.48 13.15 -22.50
N THR A 642 -19.44 13.48 -21.63
CA THR A 642 -19.21 13.77 -20.20
C THR A 642 -19.78 12.65 -19.34
N ALA A 643 -19.00 12.15 -18.39
CA ALA A 643 -19.48 11.25 -17.36
C ALA A 643 -19.96 12.02 -16.13
N TYR A 644 -21.21 11.80 -15.73
CA TYR A 644 -21.87 12.54 -14.66
C TYR A 644 -21.94 11.72 -13.37
N GLY A 645 -21.66 12.34 -12.22
CA GLY A 645 -21.82 11.74 -10.90
C GLY A 645 -20.95 10.51 -10.67
N VAL A 646 -19.68 10.58 -11.04
CA VAL A 646 -18.66 9.51 -10.91
C VAL A 646 -17.69 9.74 -9.74
N GLY A 647 -17.92 10.80 -8.96
CA GLY A 647 -17.13 11.10 -7.76
C GLY A 647 -15.64 11.23 -8.07
N ARG A 648 -14.78 10.68 -7.21
CA ARG A 648 -13.32 10.64 -7.42
C ARG A 648 -12.91 9.82 -8.64
N GLY A 649 -13.76 8.93 -9.17
CA GLY A 649 -13.49 8.22 -10.43
C GLY A 649 -13.30 9.14 -11.64
N ALA A 650 -13.73 10.41 -11.57
CA ALA A 650 -13.55 11.39 -12.64
C ALA A 650 -12.07 11.60 -13.04
N ILE A 651 -11.12 11.50 -12.09
CA ILE A 651 -9.68 11.61 -12.39
C ILE A 651 -9.20 10.44 -13.27
N CYS A 652 -9.66 9.22 -12.97
CA CYS A 652 -9.33 8.02 -13.74
C CYS A 652 -9.87 8.15 -15.16
N MET A 653 -11.13 8.55 -15.27
CA MET A 653 -11.85 8.67 -16.55
C MET A 653 -11.25 9.71 -17.49
N THR A 654 -10.53 10.69 -16.96
CA THR A 654 -9.86 11.74 -17.76
C THR A 654 -8.84 11.15 -18.74
N CYS A 655 -8.15 10.06 -18.34
CA CYS A 655 -7.19 9.36 -19.20
C CYS A 655 -7.76 8.03 -19.75
N HIS A 656 -8.57 7.31 -18.96
CA HIS A 656 -9.10 5.99 -19.30
C HIS A 656 -10.37 6.04 -20.14
N ASN A 657 -10.34 6.77 -21.24
CA ASN A 657 -11.39 6.81 -22.24
C ASN A 657 -10.84 6.59 -23.66
N SER A 658 -11.71 6.23 -24.60
CA SER A 658 -11.40 6.22 -26.02
C SER A 658 -11.09 7.64 -26.52
N ARG A 659 -10.72 7.79 -27.78
CA ARG A 659 -10.22 9.07 -28.30
C ARG A 659 -10.92 9.44 -29.59
N ARG A 660 -10.92 10.75 -29.89
CA ARG A 660 -11.34 11.34 -31.18
C ARG A 660 -12.86 11.36 -31.38
N GLY A 661 -13.58 11.77 -30.35
CA GLY A 661 -15.02 12.05 -30.40
C GLY A 661 -15.90 10.81 -30.32
N LEU A 662 -17.21 11.05 -30.35
CA LEU A 662 -18.28 10.05 -30.21
C LEU A 662 -18.30 9.04 -31.37
N ARG A 663 -18.44 7.76 -31.04
CA ARG A 663 -18.36 6.62 -31.97
C ARG A 663 -19.59 5.72 -31.83
N ASN A 664 -20.73 6.28 -32.23
CA ASN A 664 -22.05 5.65 -32.15
C ASN A 664 -22.68 5.59 -33.56
N ASP A 665 -23.74 4.80 -33.75
CA ASP A 665 -24.40 4.69 -35.08
C ASP A 665 -24.84 6.05 -35.66
N GLU A 666 -25.21 6.99 -34.80
CA GLU A 666 -25.60 8.35 -35.17
C GLU A 666 -24.45 9.17 -35.78
N THR A 667 -23.20 8.92 -35.35
CA THR A 667 -22.00 9.63 -35.81
C THR A 667 -21.22 8.86 -36.87
N PHE A 668 -21.57 7.60 -37.16
CA PHE A 668 -20.81 6.75 -38.09
C PHE A 668 -20.62 7.37 -39.48
N ALA A 669 -21.64 8.06 -39.99
CA ALA A 669 -21.59 8.72 -41.30
C ALA A 669 -20.54 9.84 -41.38
N GLU A 670 -20.10 10.39 -40.26
CA GLU A 670 -19.04 11.40 -40.19
C GLU A 670 -17.63 10.79 -40.37
N HIS A 671 -17.51 9.49 -40.12
CA HIS A 671 -16.24 8.76 -40.17
C HIS A 671 -16.12 7.83 -41.38
N PHE A 672 -17.25 7.27 -41.84
CA PHE A 672 -17.29 6.34 -42.95
C PHE A 672 -16.74 6.94 -44.24
N GLY A 673 -15.94 6.16 -44.98
CA GLY A 673 -15.23 6.63 -46.18
C GLY A 673 -14.07 7.60 -45.92
N THR A 674 -13.68 7.78 -44.65
CA THR A 674 -12.46 8.50 -44.26
C THR A 674 -11.48 7.56 -43.58
N SER A 675 -10.24 7.99 -43.41
CA SER A 675 -9.25 7.20 -42.65
C SER A 675 -9.66 6.94 -41.20
N GLU A 676 -10.63 7.69 -40.65
CA GLU A 676 -11.11 7.51 -39.28
C GLU A 676 -12.02 6.28 -39.10
N ALA A 677 -12.57 5.72 -40.18
CA ALA A 677 -13.35 4.48 -40.12
C ALA A 677 -12.49 3.26 -39.72
N THR A 678 -11.22 3.25 -40.12
CA THR A 678 -10.27 2.15 -39.84
C THR A 678 -9.68 2.19 -38.42
N ARG A 679 -10.07 3.16 -37.59
CA ARG A 679 -9.54 3.31 -36.23
C ARG A 679 -10.05 2.16 -35.35
N ALA A 680 -9.20 1.74 -34.43
CA ALA A 680 -9.63 0.99 -33.26
C ALA A 680 -9.83 1.99 -32.11
N PRO A 681 -10.66 1.65 -31.10
CA PRO A 681 -10.67 2.37 -29.83
C PRO A 681 -9.25 2.50 -29.27
N HIS A 682 -9.02 3.55 -28.48
CA HIS A 682 -7.76 3.61 -27.74
C HIS A 682 -7.70 2.46 -26.73
N GLY A 683 -6.49 2.00 -26.41
CA GLY A 683 -6.24 0.89 -25.46
C GLY A 683 -6.67 1.13 -24.01
N SER A 684 -7.48 2.17 -23.76
CA SER A 684 -7.99 2.57 -22.45
C SER A 684 -9.47 2.93 -22.54
N ALA A 685 -10.32 2.00 -22.94
CA ALA A 685 -11.74 2.27 -23.20
C ALA A 685 -12.67 2.01 -21.98
N GLN A 686 -12.11 2.00 -20.77
CA GLN A 686 -12.84 1.64 -19.55
C GLN A 686 -14.02 2.57 -19.27
N THR A 687 -13.84 3.88 -19.49
CA THR A 687 -14.92 4.86 -19.29
C THR A 687 -16.04 4.65 -20.28
N ASP A 688 -15.74 4.41 -21.55
CA ASP A 688 -16.72 4.15 -22.59
C ASP A 688 -17.61 2.95 -22.23
N MET A 689 -16.98 1.86 -21.77
CA MET A 689 -17.68 0.65 -21.36
C MET A 689 -18.58 0.87 -20.14
N VAL A 690 -18.03 1.44 -19.05
CA VAL A 690 -18.80 1.66 -17.81
C VAL A 690 -19.93 2.66 -18.02
N MET A 691 -19.79 3.59 -18.96
CA MET A 691 -20.79 4.58 -19.31
C MET A 691 -21.77 4.11 -20.38
N GLY A 692 -21.49 2.99 -21.05
CA GLY A 692 -22.33 2.45 -22.13
C GLY A 692 -22.32 3.32 -23.38
N GLU A 693 -21.16 3.88 -23.72
CA GLU A 693 -20.95 4.78 -24.86
C GLU A 693 -19.96 4.22 -25.88
N ASN A 694 -19.89 4.87 -27.04
CA ASN A 694 -18.90 4.60 -28.08
C ASN A 694 -18.90 3.16 -28.62
N ALA A 695 -20.10 2.62 -28.85
CA ALA A 695 -20.32 1.35 -29.53
C ALA A 695 -21.29 1.53 -30.71
N TYR A 696 -21.13 0.70 -31.73
CA TYR A 696 -22.03 0.62 -32.87
C TYR A 696 -23.02 -0.53 -32.73
N LEU A 697 -24.11 -0.51 -33.51
CA LEU A 697 -25.10 -1.59 -33.60
C LEU A 697 -25.87 -1.87 -32.30
N VAL A 698 -25.70 -1.01 -31.29
CA VAL A 698 -26.38 -1.07 -29.99
C VAL A 698 -26.81 0.33 -29.57
N PRO A 699 -27.91 0.46 -28.82
CA PRO A 699 -28.25 1.70 -28.14
C PRO A 699 -27.16 2.11 -27.12
N THR A 700 -26.76 3.38 -27.11
CA THR A 700 -25.74 3.91 -26.19
C THR A 700 -26.34 4.85 -25.13
N GLY A 701 -25.52 5.29 -24.18
CA GLY A 701 -25.91 6.12 -23.03
C GLY A 701 -26.46 5.33 -21.84
N PHE A 702 -26.39 4.00 -21.89
CA PHE A 702 -26.85 3.11 -20.83
C PHE A 702 -25.71 2.73 -19.91
N ARG A 703 -25.51 3.56 -18.88
CA ARG A 703 -24.47 3.35 -17.89
C ARG A 703 -24.65 2.03 -17.13
N GLY A 704 -23.53 1.34 -16.88
CA GLY A 704 -23.51 0.12 -16.10
C GLY A 704 -23.86 0.39 -14.62
N PRO A 705 -24.43 -0.57 -13.89
CA PRO A 705 -24.71 -0.43 -12.46
C PRO A 705 -23.48 -0.02 -11.63
N HIS A 706 -22.29 -0.50 -12.00
CA HIS A 706 -21.04 -0.14 -11.31
C HIS A 706 -20.66 1.34 -11.46
N SER A 707 -21.19 2.04 -12.46
CA SER A 707 -21.02 3.50 -12.60
C SER A 707 -21.72 4.32 -11.51
N PHE A 708 -22.62 3.70 -10.74
CA PHE A 708 -23.36 4.31 -9.64
C PHE A 708 -22.80 3.95 -8.26
N VAL A 709 -21.76 3.11 -8.19
CA VAL A 709 -20.99 2.92 -6.96
C VAL A 709 -20.31 4.24 -6.63
N THR A 710 -20.38 4.67 -5.37
CA THR A 710 -19.70 5.89 -4.89
C THR A 710 -18.25 5.87 -5.33
N ASP A 711 -17.78 6.97 -5.92
CA ASP A 711 -16.43 7.12 -6.49
C ASP A 711 -16.00 6.12 -7.59
N THR A 712 -16.93 5.28 -8.06
CA THR A 712 -16.84 4.44 -9.26
C THR A 712 -15.53 3.62 -9.34
N CYS A 713 -14.53 4.10 -10.08
CA CYS A 713 -13.26 3.40 -10.29
C CYS A 713 -12.47 3.26 -8.98
N VAL A 714 -12.46 4.31 -8.15
CA VAL A 714 -11.67 4.36 -6.91
C VAL A 714 -12.18 3.32 -5.90
N ALA A 715 -13.50 3.09 -5.85
CA ALA A 715 -14.08 2.11 -4.96
C ALA A 715 -13.49 0.71 -5.17
N CYS A 716 -13.47 0.22 -6.42
CA CYS A 716 -13.00 -1.15 -6.70
C CYS A 716 -11.47 -1.25 -6.77
N HIS A 717 -10.81 -0.28 -7.41
CA HIS A 717 -9.38 -0.36 -7.70
C HIS A 717 -8.49 0.16 -6.57
N MET A 718 -9.05 0.81 -5.55
CA MET A 718 -8.25 1.42 -4.46
C MET A 718 -8.82 1.21 -3.06
N GLU A 719 -10.14 1.34 -2.85
CA GLU A 719 -10.70 1.37 -1.49
C GLU A 719 -11.14 0.00 -0.97
N ALA A 720 -11.83 -0.78 -1.80
CA ALA A 720 -12.34 -2.10 -1.43
C ALA A 720 -11.42 -3.26 -1.83
N THR A 721 -10.40 -2.99 -2.65
CA THR A 721 -9.29 -3.93 -2.83
C THR A 721 -8.19 -3.60 -1.84
N PRO A 722 -7.81 -4.54 -0.95
CA PRO A 722 -6.73 -4.29 -0.01
C PRO A 722 -5.39 -4.11 -0.73
N PRO A 723 -4.48 -3.27 -0.20
CA PRO A 723 -3.09 -3.25 -0.64
C PRO A 723 -2.36 -4.57 -0.31
N PRO A 724 -1.22 -4.86 -0.94
CA PRO A 724 -0.37 -6.02 -0.58
C PRO A 724 0.00 -5.98 0.90
N ASP A 725 -0.14 -7.11 1.60
CA ASP A 725 0.15 -7.25 3.04
C ASP A 725 1.63 -7.00 3.38
N VAL A 726 2.55 -7.42 2.51
CA VAL A 726 3.99 -7.15 2.57
C VAL A 726 4.35 -5.66 2.38
N LEU A 727 3.39 -4.82 1.98
CA LEU A 727 3.56 -3.37 1.84
C LEU A 727 2.55 -2.58 2.70
N ALA A 728 1.68 -3.24 3.44
CA ALA A 728 0.61 -2.60 4.20
C ALA A 728 0.28 -3.37 5.48
N TYR A 729 0.56 -2.76 6.62
CA TYR A 729 0.30 -3.34 7.93
C TYR A 729 -1.21 -3.60 8.09
N ASN A 730 -1.56 -4.86 8.36
CA ASN A 730 -2.96 -5.33 8.41
C ASN A 730 -3.78 -4.95 7.16
N GLU A 731 -3.13 -4.87 6.00
CA GLU A 731 -3.76 -4.45 4.74
C GLU A 731 -4.47 -3.09 4.86
N GLY A 732 -3.98 -2.22 5.76
CA GLY A 732 -4.60 -0.94 6.06
C GLY A 732 -4.31 0.13 5.00
N GLY A 733 -5.30 1.00 4.76
CA GLY A 733 -5.18 2.14 3.85
C GLY A 733 -5.83 1.89 2.49
N THR A 734 -5.50 2.74 1.50
CA THR A 734 -6.00 2.63 0.13
C THR A 734 -4.92 2.03 -0.78
N ASN A 735 -5.32 1.08 -1.61
CA ASN A 735 -4.46 0.40 -2.57
C ASN A 735 -4.06 1.32 -3.73
N HIS A 736 -2.76 1.58 -3.87
CA HIS A 736 -2.18 2.37 -4.97
C HIS A 736 -1.50 1.49 -6.04
N THR A 737 -1.72 0.17 -6.02
CA THR A 737 -1.37 -0.70 -7.15
C THR A 737 -2.39 -0.58 -8.30
N PHE A 738 -3.59 -0.09 -7.99
CA PHE A 738 -4.75 0.08 -8.89
C PHE A 738 -5.32 -1.22 -9.49
N PHE A 739 -4.83 -2.38 -9.06
CA PHE A 739 -5.44 -3.66 -9.41
C PHE A 739 -6.66 -3.91 -8.53
N ALA A 740 -7.73 -4.45 -9.13
CA ALA A 740 -8.93 -4.84 -8.41
C ALA A 740 -8.87 -6.33 -8.04
N SER A 741 -9.27 -6.68 -6.81
CA SER A 741 -9.38 -8.08 -6.40
C SER A 741 -10.59 -8.76 -7.04
N PRO A 742 -10.46 -10.00 -7.56
CA PRO A 742 -11.61 -10.76 -8.06
C PRO A 742 -12.60 -11.13 -6.94
N ASP A 743 -12.16 -11.13 -5.68
CA ASP A 743 -12.99 -11.50 -4.53
C ASP A 743 -13.92 -10.37 -4.06
N ILE A 744 -13.70 -9.14 -4.55
CA ILE A 744 -14.50 -7.96 -4.19
C ILE A 744 -15.98 -8.14 -4.56
N CYS A 745 -16.30 -8.98 -5.55
CA CYS A 745 -17.69 -9.19 -6.01
C CYS A 745 -18.59 -9.66 -4.85
N ALA A 746 -18.06 -10.49 -3.95
CA ALA A 746 -18.82 -11.07 -2.84
C ALA A 746 -19.25 -10.05 -1.78
N SER A 747 -18.65 -8.85 -1.75
CA SER A 747 -19.07 -7.80 -0.81
C SER A 747 -20.39 -7.12 -1.21
N CYS A 748 -20.80 -7.25 -2.47
CA CYS A 748 -21.97 -6.55 -3.02
C CYS A 748 -22.97 -7.47 -3.75
N HIS A 749 -22.57 -8.69 -4.12
CA HIS A 749 -23.40 -9.65 -4.84
C HIS A 749 -23.67 -10.92 -4.02
N ASP A 750 -24.82 -11.56 -4.28
CA ASP A 750 -25.16 -12.87 -3.69
C ASP A 750 -24.16 -13.96 -4.10
N GLU A 751 -24.05 -15.03 -3.30
CA GLU A 751 -23.17 -16.18 -3.58
C GLU A 751 -23.38 -16.72 -5.01
N GLY A 752 -22.30 -16.75 -5.80
CA GLY A 752 -22.26 -17.31 -7.15
C GLY A 752 -21.98 -16.31 -8.29
N VAL A 753 -21.90 -15.01 -8.01
CA VAL A 753 -21.43 -14.01 -9.00
C VAL A 753 -19.93 -13.77 -8.79
N THR A 754 -19.11 -14.39 -9.63
CA THR A 754 -17.65 -14.19 -9.66
C THR A 754 -17.21 -13.41 -10.90
N ALA A 755 -16.04 -12.80 -10.85
CA ALA A 755 -15.44 -12.15 -12.02
C ALA A 755 -15.28 -13.16 -13.17
N GLU A 756 -14.70 -14.34 -12.91
CA GLU A 756 -14.52 -15.44 -13.86
C GLU A 756 -15.82 -15.80 -14.59
N PHE A 757 -16.95 -15.91 -13.86
CA PHE A 757 -18.24 -16.26 -14.44
C PHE A 757 -18.75 -15.23 -15.48
N ILE A 758 -18.44 -13.94 -15.31
CA ILE A 758 -18.76 -12.89 -16.28
C ILE A 758 -17.74 -12.89 -17.42
N GLN A 759 -16.46 -12.89 -17.06
CA GLN A 759 -15.34 -12.73 -17.98
C GLN A 759 -15.29 -13.87 -19.00
N ASP A 760 -15.50 -15.12 -18.60
CA ASP A 760 -15.52 -16.28 -19.50
C ASP A 760 -16.62 -16.15 -20.57
N GLY A 761 -17.81 -15.70 -20.17
CA GLY A 761 -18.93 -15.53 -21.08
C GLY A 761 -18.67 -14.43 -22.11
N VAL A 762 -18.03 -13.34 -21.70
CA VAL A 762 -17.67 -12.23 -22.59
C VAL A 762 -16.49 -12.61 -23.48
N GLN A 763 -15.44 -13.23 -22.94
CA GLN A 763 -14.29 -13.71 -23.70
C GLN A 763 -14.72 -14.67 -24.79
N SER A 764 -15.53 -15.68 -24.46
CA SER A 764 -16.04 -16.62 -25.47
C SER A 764 -16.83 -15.92 -26.58
N THR A 765 -17.57 -14.86 -26.27
CA THR A 765 -18.32 -14.08 -27.27
C THR A 765 -17.40 -13.18 -28.08
N LEU A 766 -16.34 -12.65 -27.47
CA LEU A 766 -15.31 -11.85 -28.11
C LEU A 766 -14.54 -12.68 -29.15
N ASP A 767 -14.17 -13.92 -28.82
CA ASP A 767 -13.49 -14.87 -29.71
C ASP A 767 -14.37 -15.23 -30.91
N VAL A 768 -15.67 -15.43 -30.69
CA VAL A 768 -16.64 -15.67 -31.78
C VAL A 768 -16.73 -14.47 -32.70
N LEU A 769 -16.80 -13.25 -32.15
CA LEU A 769 -16.83 -12.03 -32.97
C LEU A 769 -15.54 -11.89 -33.78
N GLN A 770 -14.37 -12.13 -33.17
CA GLN A 770 -13.08 -12.10 -33.85
C GLN A 770 -13.08 -13.06 -35.05
N SER A 771 -13.49 -14.31 -34.83
CA SER A 771 -13.58 -15.32 -35.90
C SER A 771 -14.53 -14.89 -37.03
N VAL A 772 -15.67 -14.28 -36.69
CA VAL A 772 -16.64 -13.80 -37.68
C VAL A 772 -16.09 -12.61 -38.49
N ILE A 773 -15.33 -11.71 -37.86
CA ILE A 773 -14.63 -10.62 -38.55
C ILE A 773 -13.57 -11.18 -39.51
N GLU A 774 -12.78 -12.16 -39.07
CA GLU A 774 -11.73 -12.79 -39.87
C GLU A 774 -12.30 -13.47 -41.11
N VAL A 775 -13.41 -14.19 -40.96
CA VAL A 775 -14.14 -14.79 -42.09
C VAL A 775 -14.65 -13.72 -43.05
N ALA A 776 -15.28 -12.65 -42.54
CA ALA A 776 -15.77 -11.55 -43.38
C ALA A 776 -14.64 -10.83 -44.13
N MET A 777 -13.44 -10.71 -43.53
CA MET A 777 -12.26 -10.17 -44.19
C MET A 777 -11.73 -11.11 -45.29
N LEU A 778 -11.70 -12.42 -45.04
CA LEU A 778 -11.32 -13.40 -46.06
C LEU A 778 -12.30 -13.42 -47.24
N ASP A 779 -13.60 -13.31 -46.97
CA ASP A 779 -14.62 -13.19 -48.01
C ASP A 779 -14.42 -11.91 -48.84
N LEU A 780 -14.16 -10.77 -48.19
CA LEU A 780 -13.85 -9.51 -48.86
C LEU A 780 -12.60 -9.63 -49.76
N ILE A 781 -11.54 -10.28 -49.27
CA ILE A 781 -10.32 -10.54 -50.06
C ILE A 781 -10.65 -11.42 -51.27
N ALA A 782 -11.43 -12.49 -51.06
CA ALA A 782 -11.84 -13.40 -52.14
C ALA A 782 -12.69 -12.68 -53.20
N GLU A 783 -13.56 -11.77 -52.81
CA GLU A 783 -14.36 -10.93 -53.71
C GLU A 783 -13.48 -10.02 -54.57
N GLN A 784 -12.48 -9.37 -53.97
CA GLN A 784 -11.53 -8.54 -54.73
C GLN A 784 -10.70 -9.36 -55.72
N ILE A 785 -10.26 -10.56 -55.33
CA ILE A 785 -9.56 -11.47 -56.24
C ILE A 785 -10.48 -11.91 -57.38
N ALA A 786 -11.73 -12.25 -57.09
CA ALA A 786 -12.72 -12.59 -58.10
C ALA A 786 -13.03 -11.41 -59.07
N ALA A 787 -12.91 -10.17 -58.59
CA ALA A 787 -13.02 -8.96 -59.39
C ALA A 787 -11.78 -8.68 -60.28
N GLY A 788 -10.73 -9.48 -60.18
CA GLY A 788 -9.50 -9.33 -60.96
C GLY A 788 -8.42 -8.48 -60.29
N ASN A 789 -8.53 -8.26 -58.98
CA ASN A 789 -7.55 -7.53 -58.17
C ASN A 789 -6.64 -8.51 -57.41
N PHE A 790 -5.58 -7.99 -56.79
CA PHE A 790 -4.81 -8.69 -55.77
C PHE A 790 -4.61 -7.76 -54.56
N ILE A 791 -4.29 -8.35 -53.41
CA ILE A 791 -4.08 -7.59 -52.16
C ILE A 791 -2.57 -7.43 -51.93
N ASP A 792 -2.10 -6.21 -51.69
CA ASP A 792 -0.72 -5.91 -51.30
C ASP A 792 -0.64 -5.59 -49.80
N LEU A 793 0.15 -6.39 -49.07
CA LEU A 793 0.35 -6.29 -47.63
C LEU A 793 1.50 -5.33 -47.33
N ASN A 794 1.30 -4.05 -47.65
CA ASN A 794 2.28 -2.99 -47.46
C ASN A 794 3.66 -3.29 -48.10
N GLY A 795 3.67 -3.97 -49.26
CA GLY A 795 4.89 -4.38 -49.96
C GLY A 795 5.65 -5.56 -49.36
N ALA A 796 5.18 -6.12 -48.23
CA ALA A 796 5.81 -7.29 -47.59
C ALA A 796 5.44 -8.62 -48.28
N GLY A 797 4.27 -8.66 -48.92
CA GLY A 797 3.76 -9.83 -49.62
C GLY A 797 2.45 -9.50 -50.34
N VAL A 798 2.00 -10.38 -51.24
CA VAL A 798 0.75 -10.19 -51.98
C VAL A 798 -0.15 -11.42 -51.89
N ILE A 799 -1.45 -11.21 -51.84
CA ILE A 799 -2.47 -12.26 -51.94
C ILE A 799 -3.08 -12.21 -53.33
N THR A 800 -2.68 -13.15 -54.18
CA THR A 800 -3.20 -13.30 -55.56
C THR A 800 -4.26 -14.40 -55.66
N ASP A 801 -4.35 -15.26 -54.67
CA ASP A 801 -5.34 -16.33 -54.55
C ASP A 801 -5.59 -16.54 -53.04
N VAL A 802 -6.86 -16.44 -52.62
CA VAL A 802 -7.24 -16.57 -51.21
C VAL A 802 -6.93 -17.98 -50.68
N ALA A 803 -6.87 -18.99 -51.55
CA ALA A 803 -6.49 -20.35 -51.16
C ALA A 803 -5.04 -20.48 -50.68
N LEU A 804 -4.21 -19.44 -50.88
CA LEU A 804 -2.85 -19.38 -50.34
C LEU A 804 -2.81 -18.93 -48.88
N VAL A 805 -3.90 -18.35 -48.36
CA VAL A 805 -4.03 -17.94 -46.96
C VAL A 805 -4.53 -19.13 -46.15
N SER A 806 -3.74 -19.58 -45.17
CA SER A 806 -4.12 -20.64 -44.24
C SER A 806 -4.81 -20.09 -43.00
N ASP A 807 -4.47 -18.86 -42.60
CA ASP A 807 -5.03 -18.20 -41.43
C ASP A 807 -4.97 -16.67 -41.57
N LEU A 808 -5.95 -15.98 -41.00
CA LEU A 808 -6.00 -14.51 -40.93
C LEU A 808 -6.46 -14.15 -39.53
N GLU A 809 -5.60 -13.44 -38.79
CA GLU A 809 -5.90 -12.99 -37.44
C GLU A 809 -6.27 -11.49 -37.47
N PHE A 810 -7.43 -11.16 -36.92
CA PHE A 810 -7.86 -9.77 -36.73
C PHE A 810 -7.30 -9.21 -35.42
N GLY A 811 -6.90 -7.93 -35.43
CA GLY A 811 -6.45 -7.27 -34.21
C GLY A 811 -6.33 -5.76 -34.35
N GLY A 812 -5.43 -5.18 -33.55
CA GLY A 812 -5.16 -3.75 -33.57
C GLY A 812 -3.67 -3.44 -33.56
N THR A 813 -3.25 -2.38 -34.25
CA THR A 813 -1.90 -1.84 -34.13
C THR A 813 -1.89 -0.33 -34.36
N ARG A 814 -1.12 0.41 -33.56
CA ARG A 814 -0.97 1.89 -33.63
C ARG A 814 -2.33 2.63 -33.71
N GLY A 815 -3.29 2.19 -32.90
CA GLY A 815 -4.64 2.77 -32.83
C GLY A 815 -5.48 2.58 -34.10
N ARG A 816 -5.22 1.54 -34.89
CA ARG A 816 -6.01 1.15 -36.06
C ARG A 816 -6.33 -0.34 -36.00
N GLN A 817 -7.44 -0.71 -36.63
CA GLN A 817 -7.76 -2.11 -36.92
C GLN A 817 -6.69 -2.68 -37.85
N ALA A 818 -6.34 -3.94 -37.65
CA ALA A 818 -5.20 -4.58 -38.29
C ALA A 818 -5.46 -6.05 -38.60
N ILE A 819 -4.67 -6.60 -39.53
CA ILE A 819 -4.69 -8.02 -39.87
C ILE A 819 -3.27 -8.59 -39.86
N THR A 820 -3.15 -9.83 -39.40
CA THR A 820 -1.97 -10.68 -39.60
C THR A 820 -2.37 -11.83 -40.51
N VAL A 821 -1.57 -12.12 -41.53
CA VAL A 821 -1.90 -13.14 -42.54
C VAL A 821 -0.85 -14.24 -42.49
N THR A 822 -1.29 -15.48 -42.34
CA THR A 822 -0.45 -16.67 -42.47
C THR A 822 -0.77 -17.40 -43.76
N PHE A 823 0.28 -17.69 -44.53
CA PHE A 823 0.19 -18.40 -45.81
C PHE A 823 0.34 -19.91 -45.61
N THR A 824 -0.12 -20.69 -46.58
CA THR A 824 -0.02 -22.17 -46.63
C THR A 824 1.39 -22.74 -46.61
N ASP A 825 2.42 -21.89 -46.76
CA ASP A 825 3.83 -22.25 -46.58
C ASP A 825 4.38 -21.91 -45.17
N ASP A 826 3.48 -21.63 -44.23
CA ASP A 826 3.72 -21.21 -42.85
C ASP A 826 4.40 -19.83 -42.71
N THR A 827 4.44 -19.02 -43.78
CA THR A 827 4.90 -17.63 -43.67
C THR A 827 3.81 -16.77 -43.01
N THR A 828 4.14 -16.09 -41.92
CA THR A 828 3.24 -15.11 -41.27
C THR A 828 3.75 -13.69 -41.50
N LEU A 829 2.86 -12.81 -41.98
CA LEU A 829 3.14 -11.39 -42.22
C LEU A 829 2.14 -10.51 -41.45
N GLY A 830 2.64 -9.50 -40.72
CA GLY A 830 1.81 -8.54 -39.99
C GLY A 830 2.29 -8.28 -38.57
N PRO A 831 1.49 -7.59 -37.73
CA PRO A 831 0.17 -7.03 -38.07
C PRO A 831 0.27 -5.80 -38.98
N PHE A 832 -0.56 -5.76 -40.03
CA PHE A 832 -0.70 -4.61 -40.92
C PHE A 832 -1.96 -3.82 -40.57
N ARG A 833 -1.82 -2.50 -40.40
CA ARG A 833 -2.99 -1.61 -40.31
C ARG A 833 -3.79 -1.77 -41.59
N VAL A 834 -5.11 -1.84 -41.51
CA VAL A 834 -5.92 -2.02 -42.72
C VAL A 834 -5.77 -0.85 -43.71
N THR A 835 -5.33 0.33 -43.23
CA THR A 835 -4.96 1.46 -44.09
C THR A 835 -3.71 1.26 -44.93
N ASP A 836 -2.90 0.25 -44.62
CA ASP A 836 -1.66 -0.08 -45.32
C ASP A 836 -1.84 -1.34 -46.19
N VAL A 837 -3.07 -1.85 -46.29
CA VAL A 837 -3.42 -3.03 -47.10
C VAL A 837 -4.12 -2.54 -48.36
N ASP A 838 -3.37 -2.53 -49.46
CA ASP A 838 -3.82 -1.98 -50.74
C ASP A 838 -4.53 -3.04 -51.58
N VAL A 839 -5.59 -2.62 -52.27
CA VAL A 839 -6.23 -3.41 -53.34
C VAL A 839 -5.68 -2.90 -54.67
N VAL A 840 -5.07 -3.80 -55.45
CA VAL A 840 -4.37 -3.46 -56.69
C VAL A 840 -5.04 -4.15 -57.88
N GLU A 841 -5.39 -3.39 -58.90
CA GLU A 841 -5.96 -3.95 -60.13
C GLU A 841 -4.87 -4.71 -60.91
N THR A 842 -5.05 -6.02 -61.13
CA THR A 842 -4.04 -6.88 -61.75
C THR A 842 -3.68 -6.43 -63.16
N ALA A 843 -4.67 -5.97 -63.94
CA ALA A 843 -4.48 -5.61 -65.34
C ALA A 843 -3.61 -4.36 -65.55
N SER A 844 -3.67 -3.40 -64.62
CA SER A 844 -2.98 -2.12 -64.72
C SER A 844 -1.85 -1.94 -63.71
N SER A 845 -1.77 -2.80 -62.69
CA SER A 845 -0.88 -2.66 -61.53
C SER A 845 -1.07 -1.34 -60.79
N THR A 846 -2.30 -0.84 -60.73
CA THR A 846 -2.65 0.42 -60.07
C THR A 846 -3.37 0.14 -58.75
N VAL A 847 -2.98 0.82 -57.67
CA VAL A 847 -3.73 0.82 -56.40
C VAL A 847 -5.07 1.51 -56.62
N ILE A 848 -6.18 0.80 -56.37
CA ILE A 848 -7.54 1.30 -56.57
C ILE A 848 -8.24 1.71 -55.27
N GLY A 849 -7.67 1.36 -54.12
CA GLY A 849 -8.15 1.71 -52.79
C GLY A 849 -7.46 0.86 -51.72
N ILE A 850 -7.77 1.13 -50.46
CA ILE A 850 -7.40 0.24 -49.35
C ILE A 850 -8.48 -0.82 -49.15
N LEU A 851 -8.17 -1.93 -48.46
CA LEU A 851 -9.11 -3.05 -48.27
C LEU A 851 -10.49 -2.60 -47.74
N TYR A 852 -10.51 -1.71 -46.75
CA TYR A 852 -11.77 -1.19 -46.17
C TYR A 852 -12.56 -0.23 -47.07
N ASP A 853 -12.01 0.27 -48.17
CA ASP A 853 -12.80 1.03 -49.15
C ASP A 853 -13.85 0.15 -49.84
N PHE A 854 -13.67 -1.17 -49.76
CA PHE A 854 -14.55 -2.19 -50.35
C PHE A 854 -15.35 -2.96 -49.30
N ALA A 855 -15.16 -2.67 -48.00
CA ALA A 855 -15.85 -3.34 -46.91
C ALA A 855 -17.25 -2.75 -46.67
N ASP A 856 -18.18 -3.60 -46.24
CA ASP A 856 -19.47 -3.14 -45.71
C ASP A 856 -19.27 -2.41 -44.36
N ALA A 857 -20.19 -1.48 -44.06
CA ALA A 857 -20.13 -0.66 -42.85
C ALA A 857 -20.13 -1.52 -41.57
N GLU A 858 -20.85 -2.63 -41.60
CA GLU A 858 -21.03 -3.58 -40.53
C GLU A 858 -19.71 -4.25 -40.13
N LEU A 859 -18.82 -4.55 -41.08
CA LEU A 859 -17.49 -5.11 -40.80
C LEU A 859 -16.63 -4.11 -40.01
N ILE A 860 -16.65 -2.86 -40.43
CA ILE A 860 -15.89 -1.78 -39.78
C ILE A 860 -16.41 -1.55 -38.34
N LYS A 861 -17.74 -1.52 -38.18
CA LYS A 861 -18.41 -1.37 -36.88
C LYS A 861 -18.13 -2.55 -35.95
N ALA A 862 -18.16 -3.77 -36.47
CA ALA A 862 -17.84 -4.98 -35.72
C ALA A 862 -16.40 -4.96 -35.20
N GLY A 863 -15.44 -4.57 -36.04
CA GLY A 863 -14.04 -4.41 -35.62
C GLY A 863 -13.84 -3.34 -34.54
N TRP A 864 -14.62 -2.25 -34.58
CA TRP A 864 -14.63 -1.25 -33.51
C TRP A 864 -15.18 -1.83 -32.19
N ASN A 865 -16.33 -2.51 -32.24
CA ASN A 865 -16.94 -3.12 -31.05
C ASN A 865 -16.05 -4.20 -30.42
N TRP A 866 -15.43 -5.05 -31.23
CA TRP A 866 -14.42 -6.02 -30.76
C TRP A 866 -13.29 -5.28 -30.03
N GLY A 867 -12.73 -4.24 -30.66
CA GLY A 867 -11.67 -3.44 -30.08
C GLY A 867 -12.08 -2.73 -28.79
N LEU A 868 -13.35 -2.32 -28.65
CA LEU A 868 -13.89 -1.64 -27.48
C LEU A 868 -13.88 -2.57 -26.27
N VAL A 869 -14.47 -3.76 -26.43
CA VAL A 869 -14.54 -4.75 -25.34
C VAL A 869 -13.16 -5.32 -25.02
N ASN A 870 -12.32 -5.55 -26.03
CA ASN A 870 -10.95 -6.02 -25.82
C ASN A 870 -10.09 -4.98 -25.08
N SER A 871 -10.20 -3.69 -25.45
CA SER A 871 -9.40 -2.60 -24.84
C SER A 871 -9.93 -2.13 -23.49
N ASP A 872 -11.20 -2.43 -23.17
CA ASP A 872 -11.73 -2.25 -21.83
C ASP A 872 -10.99 -3.12 -20.81
N GLY A 873 -10.64 -4.35 -21.19
CA GLY A 873 -9.83 -5.28 -20.39
C GLY A 873 -10.54 -5.87 -19.16
N SER A 874 -11.71 -5.35 -18.76
CA SER A 874 -12.51 -5.91 -17.67
C SER A 874 -13.27 -7.17 -18.09
N LEU A 875 -13.28 -7.48 -19.39
CA LEU A 875 -14.07 -8.56 -20.01
C LEU A 875 -15.53 -8.52 -19.53
N GLY A 876 -16.09 -7.31 -19.53
CA GLY A 876 -17.48 -7.03 -19.21
C GLY A 876 -17.79 -6.75 -17.75
N VAL A 877 -16.87 -6.88 -16.79
CA VAL A 877 -17.14 -6.52 -15.38
C VAL A 877 -17.60 -5.08 -15.24
N HIS A 878 -17.06 -4.13 -16.02
CA HIS A 878 -17.52 -2.74 -15.99
C HIS A 878 -18.98 -2.55 -16.38
N ASN A 879 -19.46 -3.31 -17.39
CA ASN A 879 -20.85 -3.24 -17.86
C ASN A 879 -21.26 -4.53 -18.60
N PRO A 880 -21.66 -5.60 -17.89
CA PRO A 880 -21.78 -6.94 -18.48
C PRO A 880 -22.78 -6.99 -19.63
N SER A 881 -23.96 -6.39 -19.43
CA SER A 881 -25.03 -6.39 -20.43
C SER A 881 -24.65 -5.59 -21.68
N PHE A 882 -23.98 -4.45 -21.53
CA PHE A 882 -23.57 -3.62 -22.67
C PHE A 882 -22.42 -4.24 -23.45
N ALA A 883 -21.42 -4.80 -22.76
CA ALA A 883 -20.34 -5.55 -23.40
C ALA A 883 -20.90 -6.71 -24.23
N TYR A 884 -21.75 -7.55 -23.62
CA TYR A 884 -22.36 -8.68 -24.32
C TYR A 884 -23.22 -8.25 -25.51
N ALA A 885 -24.07 -7.22 -25.34
CA ALA A 885 -24.90 -6.71 -26.42
C ALA A 885 -24.08 -6.14 -27.58
N SER A 886 -23.00 -5.41 -27.28
CA SER A 886 -22.11 -4.83 -28.30
C SER A 886 -21.47 -5.91 -29.18
N LEU A 887 -21.10 -7.04 -28.57
CA LEU A 887 -20.53 -8.18 -29.28
C LEU A 887 -21.59 -8.94 -30.08
N VAL A 888 -22.72 -9.29 -29.46
CA VAL A 888 -23.79 -10.07 -30.13
C VAL A 888 -24.40 -9.30 -31.30
N SER A 889 -24.65 -7.99 -31.15
CA SER A 889 -25.16 -7.19 -32.25
C SER A 889 -24.18 -7.14 -33.44
N ALA A 890 -22.88 -7.10 -33.17
CA ALA A 890 -21.86 -7.16 -34.22
C ALA A 890 -21.81 -8.55 -34.89
N ILE A 891 -21.90 -9.63 -34.12
CA ILE A 891 -21.97 -11.00 -34.65
C ILE A 891 -23.21 -11.16 -35.54
N GLU A 892 -24.40 -10.76 -35.06
CA GLU A 892 -25.64 -10.90 -35.82
C GLU A 892 -25.67 -10.02 -37.09
N ALA A 893 -24.97 -8.89 -37.09
CA ALA A 893 -24.85 -8.03 -38.27
C ALA A 893 -23.99 -8.68 -39.38
N LEU A 894 -22.94 -9.42 -39.01
CA LEU A 894 -22.04 -10.08 -39.96
C LEU A 894 -22.48 -11.50 -40.33
N ALA A 895 -22.96 -12.26 -39.34
CA ALA A 895 -23.33 -13.66 -39.46
C ALA A 895 -24.64 -13.94 -38.67
N PRO A 896 -25.81 -13.65 -39.26
CA PRO A 896 -27.10 -13.85 -38.60
C PRO A 896 -27.29 -15.29 -38.07
N GLY A 897 -27.63 -15.43 -36.79
CA GLY A 897 -27.79 -16.70 -36.09
C GLY A 897 -26.50 -17.37 -35.61
N ALA A 898 -25.34 -16.72 -35.77
CA ALA A 898 -24.07 -17.20 -35.24
C ALA A 898 -23.79 -16.74 -33.80
N ALA A 899 -24.63 -15.86 -33.22
CA ALA A 899 -24.42 -15.40 -31.86
C ALA A 899 -24.54 -16.55 -30.83
N PRO A 900 -23.67 -16.58 -29.80
CA PRO A 900 -23.80 -17.54 -28.73
C PRO A 900 -25.10 -17.32 -27.94
N LEU A 901 -25.52 -18.37 -27.22
CA LEU A 901 -26.65 -18.26 -26.31
C LEU A 901 -26.31 -17.29 -25.18
N ALA A 902 -27.24 -16.38 -24.88
CA ALA A 902 -27.09 -15.41 -23.81
C ALA A 902 -26.76 -16.11 -22.47
N PRO A 903 -25.65 -15.74 -21.82
CA PRO A 903 -25.34 -16.21 -20.48
C PRO A 903 -26.46 -15.88 -19.49
N PRO A 904 -26.62 -16.65 -18.41
CA PRO A 904 -27.72 -16.48 -17.45
C PRO A 904 -27.76 -15.11 -16.76
N TRP A 905 -26.61 -14.42 -16.68
CA TRP A 905 -26.45 -13.12 -16.05
C TRP A 905 -26.85 -11.94 -16.95
N VAL A 906 -27.00 -12.15 -18.26
CA VAL A 906 -27.40 -11.10 -19.20
C VAL A 906 -28.86 -10.72 -18.96
N GLN A 907 -29.11 -9.44 -18.67
CA GLN A 907 -30.48 -8.93 -18.61
C GLN A 907 -31.02 -8.75 -20.04
N THR A 908 -31.96 -9.61 -20.43
CA THR A 908 -32.54 -9.61 -21.79
C THR A 908 -33.58 -8.51 -22.03
N THR A 909 -33.97 -7.76 -21.01
CA THR A 909 -34.92 -6.63 -21.11
C THR A 909 -34.25 -5.32 -20.72
N TRP A 910 -33.83 -4.56 -21.73
CA TRP A 910 -33.37 -3.17 -21.59
C TRP A 910 -34.58 -2.27 -21.26
N SER A 911 -34.81 -1.98 -19.97
CA SER A 911 -35.89 -1.07 -19.56
C SER A 911 -35.34 0.32 -19.25
N PRO A 912 -35.68 1.37 -20.03
CA PRO A 912 -35.19 2.74 -19.85
C PRO A 912 -35.76 3.46 -18.61
N THR A 913 -36.39 2.74 -17.68
CA THR A 913 -37.20 3.30 -16.59
C THR A 913 -36.61 3.16 -15.19
N VAL A 914 -35.40 2.60 -15.04
CA VAL A 914 -34.70 2.71 -13.76
C VAL A 914 -33.95 4.03 -13.74
N GLY A 915 -34.70 5.11 -13.51
CA GLY A 915 -34.12 6.35 -13.01
C GLY A 915 -33.39 6.09 -11.68
N PRO A 916 -32.59 7.07 -11.21
CA PRO A 916 -31.77 6.90 -10.02
C PRO A 916 -32.64 6.40 -8.87
N ARG A 917 -32.31 5.23 -8.30
CA ARG A 917 -32.79 4.91 -6.95
C ARG A 917 -31.96 5.76 -6.00
N PRO A 918 -32.61 6.47 -5.05
CA PRO A 918 -31.94 7.37 -4.13
C PRO A 918 -30.91 6.66 -3.25
#